data_AF-A0A6P5PDI0-F1
#
_entry.id   AF-A0A6P5PDI0-F1
#
_cell.length_a   1.000
_cell.length_b   1.000
_cell.length_c   1.000
_cell.angle_alpha   90.00
_cell.angle_beta   90.00
_cell.angle_gamma   90.00
#
_symmetry.space_group_name_H-M   'P 1'
#
loop_
_entity.id
_entity.type
_entity.pdbx_description
1 polymer ?
#
loop_
_entity_poly.entity_id
_entity_poly.type
_entity_poly.pdbx_seq_one_letter_code
_entity_poly.pdbx_strand_id
1 'polypeptide(L)'
;MSILTSPRGKVEVVHCRRTESQDIFCIKNLVRKFTQKLFGRLNIIYLLEKANLAVTVCNDKEEIMAHSIFLDYPNWNVAKQDNWIPLFRELDREIPCTPLNTLFMHFFVAVDEYATGCLKEIIRTVFKAVPELYFIFLIVPTYLSLGSTLITVFDQVGNIPCLNYNEDFAVHICHRHNHYPQLHIRKARVEDHDDLMPIFMHYDNTLKEIYGEYFLAELIEAQDKDHHAVVCEVEGKAVGFMSVCTSVNLPLLHECFDLGPFHGFCTPHPDDILKPSREPSLEEDAESKSDSQGSPKVVEEQEMTQEKETETSTSCEEALPTVLGRVSEEMQDMEKNLSVLSLVDEDDVASSLSSSLLFSMESSHFRPLYLGEPIAFCIQLFCIDERYEARSLDFMSFVFSLFPGKNFCLISVPHLTPEFVLIQNFVKVVPFSNCTLDHDLYVFHRAGLLRSITIRLAKFLDTAGVEKLVSTLLLSTKILDDFAQYNEAGRDPDGTALQVFVAEVADQIVGIAVIRKEMDIEYIRSHYNIEDFIYFSHHQQDEHGRLNHFALNPIFRHYTKFFLKEILRLGYKSCLYYPVYSQTREGKLQSSYSHSLTSALHYLVPVRPRRQIVYPLEKLGINAPSKEVSKDQVSYALNHTNRKLTLEPKVTVNARIVVVGASSVGISFLETLVFCSHLKFNNLTLISTHGLPGKRLLHNEQRKFLASDHCFNDKDYALMSLCSWVNVVVGRMTAIDRAAKQVVVSKSEIVFYDHLILCTGLQYQVPCPTGADIEQHLTNREVLELSKQRYTGTVPSNLFILNDEEDCARMLCWLRSSSILTEGKVIVYGNTLDAFTTVETLLNIGMKGSGIYFVHPPAESNITCINNYDVESAVEDALSAAGVTVFHDALLAQWNHGQHPDPIYNACFTTSTKPFRLECSAFFSFYKKNVDYETFKAFNDACLVYDGRLVIDTTFHTNDIAIRAAGSLTKFSNRYYSNEWTHSNFSSKEIGFQLAAAMLSLFDPTLEPVTEPPADLDRLIPMYKGAKIQGGILPGSYHYLHISKPAIPTPLDLQRSQPDFGSDVVTGNAKKGTYFRLYINNYKLVEAITCFSKEPFPSSNYIRLFGQHEQVLNNLCTRFDDKLIPDLYSYFTEPWCMALFHDRFIDLKKELRQILISKQEEDKPTMEQIAYQLEEEEINMNEKPQKYLQRVFEDSIYKSLLEKSILDYLHYNQYHLPMYAWPGII
;
A
#
# COMPACT_ATOMS: atom_id res chain seq x y z
N MET A 1 -27.14 13.15 -15.45
CA MET A 1 -27.58 12.95 -16.84
C MET A 1 -28.13 14.25 -17.38
N SER A 2 -28.07 14.46 -18.69
CA SER A 2 -28.47 15.68 -19.40
C SER A 2 -29.29 15.29 -20.64
N ILE A 3 -30.21 16.14 -21.09
CA ILE A 3 -31.14 15.81 -22.18
C ILE A 3 -30.74 16.56 -23.46
N LEU A 4 -30.48 15.83 -24.55
CA LEU A 4 -30.14 16.39 -25.86
C LEU A 4 -31.32 16.26 -26.82
N THR A 5 -31.68 17.36 -27.49
CA THR A 5 -32.68 17.36 -28.56
C THR A 5 -32.01 17.62 -29.90
N SER A 6 -32.20 16.72 -30.86
CA SER A 6 -31.71 16.87 -32.24
C SER A 6 -32.45 17.99 -32.99
N PRO A 7 -31.90 18.54 -34.08
CA PRO A 7 -32.62 19.45 -34.99
C PRO A 7 -33.88 18.84 -35.65
N ARG A 8 -34.14 17.54 -35.45
CA ARG A 8 -35.32 16.80 -35.93
C ARG A 8 -36.34 16.50 -34.83
N GLY A 9 -36.13 16.98 -33.61
CA GLY A 9 -37.04 16.80 -32.47
C GLY A 9 -36.96 15.44 -31.77
N LYS A 10 -36.06 14.52 -32.18
CA LYS A 10 -35.72 13.36 -31.36
C LYS A 10 -34.98 13.83 -30.10
N VAL A 11 -35.25 13.15 -28.99
CA VAL A 11 -34.65 13.40 -27.68
C VAL A 11 -33.85 12.16 -27.26
N GLU A 12 -32.62 12.36 -26.79
CA GLU A 12 -31.79 11.34 -26.13
C GLU A 12 -31.41 11.86 -24.74
N VAL A 13 -31.35 10.97 -23.76
CA VAL A 13 -30.71 11.24 -22.48
C VAL A 13 -29.26 10.77 -22.57
N VAL A 14 -28.35 11.60 -22.04
CA VAL A 14 -26.91 11.36 -22.10
C VAL A 14 -26.24 11.57 -20.76
N HIS A 15 -25.05 11.00 -20.62
CA HIS A 15 -24.11 11.34 -19.56
C HIS A 15 -22.69 11.42 -20.14
N CYS A 16 -21.77 12.00 -19.35
CA CYS A 16 -20.36 12.10 -19.71
C CYS A 16 -19.52 11.31 -18.72
N ARG A 17 -18.63 10.45 -19.23
CA ARG A 17 -17.58 9.78 -18.45
C ARG A 17 -16.20 10.10 -19.02
N ARG A 18 -15.15 9.77 -18.26
CA ARG A 18 -13.77 9.80 -18.79
C ARG A 18 -13.64 8.74 -19.87
N THR A 19 -12.83 9.00 -20.90
CA THR A 19 -12.65 8.04 -22.01
C THR A 19 -11.81 6.84 -21.58
N GLU A 20 -12.31 5.65 -21.90
CA GLU A 20 -11.65 4.37 -21.65
C GLU A 20 -10.93 3.83 -22.88
N SER A 21 -10.01 2.89 -22.69
CA SER A 21 -9.31 2.22 -23.79
C SER A 21 -10.24 1.38 -24.69
N GLN A 22 -11.37 0.92 -24.15
CA GLN A 22 -12.40 0.17 -24.89
C GLN A 22 -13.16 1.06 -25.89
N ASP A 23 -13.40 2.33 -25.52
CA ASP A 23 -14.12 3.32 -26.35
C ASP A 23 -13.47 3.53 -27.74
N ILE A 24 -12.16 3.28 -27.85
CA ILE A 24 -11.31 3.61 -29.01
C ILE A 24 -11.86 3.03 -30.33
N PHE A 25 -12.48 1.84 -30.32
CA PHE A 25 -13.07 1.26 -31.53
C PHE A 25 -14.27 2.08 -32.03
N CYS A 26 -15.20 2.40 -31.13
CA CYS A 26 -16.37 3.22 -31.44
C CYS A 26 -15.99 4.66 -31.81
N ILE A 27 -15.02 5.25 -31.11
CA ILE A 27 -14.45 6.57 -31.44
C ILE A 27 -13.88 6.60 -32.86
N LYS A 28 -13.15 5.55 -33.28
CA LYS A 28 -12.62 5.43 -34.66
C LYS A 28 -13.73 5.40 -35.72
N ASN A 29 -14.88 4.79 -35.43
CA ASN A 29 -16.02 4.73 -36.35
C ASN A 29 -16.72 6.10 -36.52
N LEU A 30 -16.57 7.03 -35.57
CA LEU A 30 -17.05 8.41 -35.70
C LEU A 30 -16.13 9.33 -36.53
N VAL A 31 -14.91 8.88 -36.88
CA VAL A 31 -13.92 9.71 -37.59
C VAL A 31 -14.31 9.94 -39.05
N ARG A 32 -14.39 11.22 -39.44
CA ARG A 32 -14.81 11.63 -40.79
C ARG A 32 -13.68 12.33 -41.54
N LYS A 33 -13.81 12.41 -42.87
CA LYS A 33 -12.91 13.18 -43.75
C LYS A 33 -12.81 14.68 -43.37
N PHE A 34 -13.81 15.22 -42.67
CA PHE A 34 -13.78 16.57 -42.12
C PHE A 34 -12.90 16.67 -40.87
N THR A 35 -13.07 15.75 -39.90
CA THR A 35 -12.21 15.62 -38.71
C THR A 35 -10.73 15.51 -39.10
N GLN A 36 -10.41 14.68 -40.10
CA GLN A 36 -9.04 14.48 -40.60
C GLN A 36 -8.44 15.71 -41.28
N LYS A 37 -9.24 16.73 -41.64
CA LYS A 37 -8.75 18.02 -42.12
C LYS A 37 -8.48 18.99 -40.97
N LEU A 38 -9.42 19.12 -40.01
CA LEU A 38 -9.28 20.05 -38.88
C LEU A 38 -8.13 19.68 -37.94
N PHE A 39 -7.97 18.38 -37.65
CA PHE A 39 -7.03 17.87 -36.66
C PHE A 39 -5.89 17.02 -37.26
N GLY A 40 -5.87 16.83 -38.59
CA GLY A 40 -4.89 15.99 -39.27
C GLY A 40 -5.12 14.47 -39.14
N ARG A 41 -4.10 13.68 -39.51
CA ARG A 41 -4.13 12.21 -39.37
C ARG A 41 -3.54 11.79 -38.02
N LEU A 42 -4.42 11.60 -37.05
CA LEU A 42 -4.05 11.35 -35.65
C LEU A 42 -4.13 9.87 -35.26
N ASN A 43 -3.14 9.41 -34.48
CA ASN A 43 -3.25 8.15 -33.75
C ASN A 43 -3.98 8.41 -32.42
N ILE A 44 -5.26 8.05 -32.37
CA ILE A 44 -6.13 8.23 -31.20
C ILE A 44 -5.57 7.53 -29.95
N ILE A 45 -4.91 6.38 -30.08
CA ILE A 45 -4.35 5.63 -28.93
C ILE A 45 -3.23 6.45 -28.29
N TYR A 46 -2.29 6.94 -29.10
CA TYR A 46 -1.18 7.78 -28.66
C TYR A 46 -1.68 9.09 -28.04
N LEU A 47 -2.70 9.72 -28.62
CA LEU A 47 -3.27 10.97 -28.12
C LEU A 47 -4.03 10.80 -26.80
N LEU A 48 -4.80 9.72 -26.64
CA LEU A 48 -5.47 9.37 -25.39
C LEU A 48 -4.44 9.11 -24.28
N GLU A 49 -3.34 8.43 -24.60
CA GLU A 49 -2.29 8.11 -23.63
C GLU A 49 -1.49 9.34 -23.15
N LYS A 50 -1.29 10.34 -24.03
CA LYS A 50 -0.62 11.60 -23.70
C LYS A 50 -1.58 12.68 -23.14
N ALA A 51 -2.89 12.42 -23.12
CA ALA A 51 -3.90 13.39 -22.72
C ALA A 51 -3.75 13.86 -21.26
N ASN A 52 -4.08 15.12 -20.99
CA ASN A 52 -4.35 15.55 -19.61
C ASN A 52 -5.80 15.20 -19.21
N LEU A 53 -6.75 15.31 -20.14
CA LEU A 53 -8.15 14.93 -19.96
C LEU A 53 -8.76 14.46 -21.28
N ALA A 54 -9.55 13.39 -21.24
CA ALA A 54 -10.37 12.91 -22.34
C ALA A 54 -11.78 12.56 -21.85
N VAL A 55 -12.80 12.95 -22.61
CA VAL A 55 -14.22 12.83 -22.22
C VAL A 55 -15.00 12.13 -23.33
N THR A 56 -15.82 11.16 -22.94
CA THR A 56 -16.77 10.43 -23.78
C THR A 56 -18.20 10.81 -23.38
N VAL A 57 -19.09 10.99 -24.36
CA VAL A 57 -20.55 11.15 -24.15
C VAL A 57 -21.24 9.86 -24.58
N CYS A 58 -21.97 9.25 -23.65
CA CYS A 58 -22.79 8.05 -23.86
C CYS A 58 -24.27 8.39 -23.73
N ASN A 59 -25.14 7.64 -24.41
CA ASN A 59 -26.57 7.61 -24.07
C ASN A 59 -26.85 6.58 -22.95
N ASP A 60 -28.13 6.43 -22.58
CA ASP A 60 -28.63 5.47 -21.58
C ASP A 60 -28.33 3.98 -21.89
N LYS A 61 -27.70 3.66 -23.03
CA LYS A 61 -27.31 2.30 -23.45
C LYS A 61 -25.79 2.10 -23.55
N GLU A 62 -24.99 3.05 -23.04
CA GLU A 62 -23.54 3.13 -23.26
C GLU A 62 -23.10 3.27 -24.74
N GLU A 63 -24.01 3.67 -25.65
CA GLU A 63 -23.64 3.94 -27.05
C GLU A 63 -22.92 5.30 -27.14
N ILE A 64 -21.68 5.29 -27.64
CA ILE A 64 -20.84 6.50 -27.72
C ILE A 64 -21.38 7.48 -28.78
N MET A 65 -21.86 8.64 -28.32
CA MET A 65 -22.38 9.70 -29.16
C MET A 65 -21.33 10.74 -29.55
N ALA A 66 -20.33 10.99 -28.69
CA ALA A 66 -19.24 11.93 -28.94
C ALA A 66 -18.02 11.68 -28.05
N HIS A 67 -16.88 12.27 -28.44
CA HIS A 67 -15.63 12.19 -27.70
C HIS A 67 -14.72 13.40 -27.99
N SER A 68 -13.92 13.82 -27.01
CA SER A 68 -12.92 14.89 -27.16
C SER A 68 -11.68 14.69 -26.26
N ILE A 69 -10.53 15.20 -26.72
CA ILE A 69 -9.22 15.09 -26.05
C ILE A 69 -8.62 16.48 -25.82
N PHE A 70 -8.11 16.71 -24.61
CA PHE A 70 -7.53 17.98 -24.16
C PHE A 70 -6.11 17.82 -23.60
N LEU A 71 -5.22 18.72 -23.99
CA LEU A 71 -3.83 18.77 -23.53
C LEU A 71 -3.40 20.19 -23.12
N ASP A 72 -2.25 20.29 -22.44
CA ASP A 72 -1.68 21.52 -21.86
C ASP A 72 -0.73 22.31 -22.79
N TYR A 73 -0.70 21.96 -24.07
CA TYR A 73 0.02 22.66 -25.14
C TYR A 73 -0.79 22.68 -26.46
N PRO A 74 -0.49 23.59 -27.40
CA PRO A 74 -1.15 23.69 -28.71
C PRO A 74 -1.33 22.38 -29.50
N ASN A 75 -2.45 22.26 -30.22
CA ASN A 75 -2.76 21.10 -31.08
C ASN A 75 -2.09 21.11 -32.47
N TRP A 76 -1.34 22.17 -32.76
CA TRP A 76 -0.45 22.29 -33.94
C TRP A 76 0.88 22.93 -33.51
N ASN A 77 1.93 22.77 -34.31
CA ASN A 77 3.28 23.26 -34.04
C ASN A 77 3.42 24.80 -34.25
N VAL A 78 2.53 25.59 -33.65
CA VAL A 78 2.63 27.06 -33.59
C VAL A 78 3.53 27.54 -32.45
N ALA A 79 3.71 26.72 -31.40
CA ALA A 79 4.61 26.96 -30.30
C ALA A 79 5.17 25.64 -29.75
N LYS A 80 6.27 25.72 -28.98
CA LYS A 80 6.76 24.59 -28.18
C LYS A 80 5.89 24.40 -26.93
N GLN A 81 5.86 23.18 -26.38
CA GLN A 81 5.03 22.87 -25.21
C GLN A 81 5.44 23.62 -23.94
N ASP A 82 6.71 24.02 -23.82
CA ASP A 82 7.27 24.76 -22.68
C ASP A 82 6.92 26.26 -22.71
N ASN A 83 6.95 26.87 -23.90
CA ASN A 83 6.99 28.32 -24.10
C ASN A 83 5.93 28.83 -25.09
N TRP A 84 4.67 28.42 -24.92
CA TRP A 84 3.54 28.95 -25.69
C TRP A 84 3.00 30.29 -25.16
N ILE A 85 3.21 30.59 -23.86
CA ILE A 85 2.59 31.74 -23.17
C ILE A 85 2.89 33.10 -23.83
N PRO A 86 4.13 33.44 -24.25
CA PRO A 86 4.41 34.77 -24.81
C PRO A 86 3.63 35.03 -26.10
N LEU A 87 3.55 34.03 -26.98
CA LEU A 87 2.89 34.11 -28.28
C LEU A 87 1.39 34.41 -28.16
N PHE A 88 0.72 33.82 -27.16
CA PHE A 88 -0.70 34.07 -26.92
C PHE A 88 -0.96 35.43 -26.25
N ARG A 89 0.00 35.96 -25.48
CA ARG A 89 -0.04 37.34 -24.95
C ARG A 89 0.34 38.42 -25.98
N GLU A 90 1.01 38.03 -27.07
CA GLU A 90 1.30 38.91 -28.21
C GLU A 90 0.11 39.02 -29.17
N LEU A 91 -0.68 37.94 -29.32
CA LEU A 91 -1.99 37.96 -29.98
C LEU A 91 -2.98 38.89 -29.28
N ASP A 92 -3.20 38.67 -27.98
CA ASP A 92 -4.11 39.47 -27.16
C ASP A 92 -3.55 39.63 -25.75
N ARG A 93 -3.46 40.89 -25.29
CA ARG A 93 -2.97 41.25 -23.95
C ARG A 93 -4.08 41.29 -22.90
N GLU A 94 -5.34 41.30 -23.31
CA GLU A 94 -6.51 41.33 -22.42
C GLU A 94 -6.91 39.91 -21.97
N ILE A 95 -6.36 38.85 -22.58
CA ILE A 95 -6.58 37.45 -22.20
C ILE A 95 -5.45 36.97 -21.26
N PRO A 96 -5.68 36.83 -19.94
CA PRO A 96 -4.67 36.40 -18.97
C PRO A 96 -4.46 34.87 -18.99
N CYS A 97 -4.02 34.32 -20.12
CA CYS A 97 -3.77 32.88 -20.26
C CYS A 97 -2.53 32.44 -19.45
N THR A 98 -2.66 31.31 -18.75
CA THR A 98 -1.61 30.63 -17.99
C THR A 98 -1.78 29.10 -18.10
N PRO A 99 -0.72 28.31 -17.85
CA PRO A 99 -0.83 26.84 -17.86
C PRO A 99 -1.76 26.25 -16.79
N LEU A 100 -2.14 27.05 -15.78
CA LEU A 100 -3.14 26.71 -14.77
C LEU A 100 -4.56 26.83 -15.33
N ASN A 101 -4.87 27.96 -15.99
CA ASN A 101 -6.24 28.30 -16.42
C ASN A 101 -6.56 27.96 -17.88
N THR A 102 -5.65 27.26 -18.59
CA THR A 102 -5.74 27.01 -20.04
C THR A 102 -5.53 25.53 -20.38
N LEU A 103 -6.33 25.03 -21.33
CA LEU A 103 -6.12 23.78 -22.07
C LEU A 103 -6.40 23.98 -23.56
N PHE A 104 -5.97 23.04 -24.39
CA PHE A 104 -6.14 23.04 -25.84
C PHE A 104 -6.95 21.80 -26.26
N MET A 105 -7.94 21.97 -27.14
CA MET A 105 -8.68 20.87 -27.75
C MET A 105 -7.85 20.27 -28.91
N HIS A 106 -7.39 19.03 -28.74
CA HIS A 106 -6.61 18.31 -29.77
C HIS A 106 -7.46 17.46 -30.70
N PHE A 107 -8.66 17.07 -30.26
CA PHE A 107 -9.53 16.18 -31.03
C PHE A 107 -10.99 16.34 -30.62
N PHE A 108 -11.91 16.23 -31.58
CA PHE A 108 -13.36 16.16 -31.36
C PHE A 108 -14.05 15.34 -32.46
N VAL A 109 -14.92 14.41 -32.05
CA VAL A 109 -15.83 13.65 -32.93
C VAL A 109 -17.21 13.52 -32.28
N ALA A 110 -18.26 13.47 -33.09
CA ALA A 110 -19.64 13.28 -32.64
C ALA A 110 -20.56 12.74 -33.76
N VAL A 111 -21.71 12.20 -33.37
CA VAL A 111 -22.84 11.87 -34.25
C VAL A 111 -23.54 13.17 -34.70
N ASP A 112 -23.68 13.38 -36.02
CA ASP A 112 -24.21 14.63 -36.62
C ASP A 112 -25.52 15.12 -35.99
N GLU A 113 -26.49 14.23 -35.75
CA GLU A 113 -27.83 14.62 -35.28
C GLU A 113 -27.82 15.29 -33.89
N TYR A 114 -26.75 15.10 -33.10
CA TYR A 114 -26.62 15.63 -31.73
C TYR A 114 -25.32 16.42 -31.49
N ALA A 115 -24.45 16.56 -32.50
CA ALA A 115 -23.07 17.04 -32.34
C ALA A 115 -22.93 18.38 -31.57
N THR A 116 -23.84 19.33 -31.79
CA THR A 116 -23.86 20.63 -31.10
C THR A 116 -24.25 20.51 -29.63
N GLY A 117 -25.14 19.57 -29.29
CA GLY A 117 -25.50 19.26 -27.90
C GLY A 117 -24.33 18.58 -27.18
N CYS A 118 -23.76 17.53 -27.80
CA CYS A 118 -22.62 16.81 -27.24
C CYS A 118 -21.40 17.72 -27.02
N LEU A 119 -21.09 18.63 -27.94
CA LEU A 119 -19.98 19.58 -27.78
C LEU A 119 -20.18 20.46 -26.54
N LYS A 120 -21.38 21.02 -26.35
CA LYS A 120 -21.70 21.87 -25.21
C LYS A 120 -21.61 21.11 -23.89
N GLU A 121 -22.08 19.86 -23.85
CA GLU A 121 -22.01 19.06 -22.62
C GLU A 121 -20.57 18.60 -22.30
N ILE A 122 -19.76 18.24 -23.30
CA ILE A 122 -18.32 17.98 -23.11
C ILE A 122 -17.63 19.20 -22.49
N ILE A 123 -17.84 20.39 -23.07
CA ILE A 123 -17.20 21.63 -22.62
C ILE A 123 -17.64 22.01 -21.20
N ARG A 124 -18.94 21.89 -20.89
CA ARG A 124 -19.50 22.02 -19.54
C ARG A 124 -18.90 21.02 -18.56
N THR A 125 -18.74 19.75 -18.96
CA THR A 125 -18.11 18.70 -18.15
C THR A 125 -16.65 18.99 -17.88
N VAL A 126 -15.89 19.43 -18.88
CA VAL A 126 -14.47 19.81 -18.76
C VAL A 126 -14.30 20.99 -17.79
N PHE A 127 -15.18 22.00 -17.85
CA PHE A 127 -15.18 23.09 -16.86
C PHE A 127 -15.68 22.64 -15.46
N LYS A 128 -16.60 21.67 -15.31
CA LYS A 128 -16.93 21.09 -13.98
C LYS A 128 -15.74 20.29 -13.41
N ALA A 129 -15.01 19.56 -14.26
CA ALA A 129 -13.90 18.68 -13.86
C ALA A 129 -12.59 19.42 -13.53
N VAL A 130 -12.36 20.62 -14.06
CA VAL A 130 -11.17 21.44 -13.78
C VAL A 130 -11.62 22.84 -13.30
N PRO A 131 -11.72 23.10 -11.99
CA PRO A 131 -12.23 24.37 -11.44
C PRO A 131 -11.44 25.62 -11.86
N GLU A 132 -10.13 25.49 -12.09
CA GLU A 132 -9.20 26.58 -12.40
C GLU A 132 -9.18 26.96 -13.89
N LEU A 133 -9.65 26.06 -14.76
CA LEU A 133 -9.68 26.23 -16.21
C LEU A 133 -10.69 27.31 -16.61
N TYR A 134 -10.25 28.37 -17.28
CA TYR A 134 -11.10 29.46 -17.81
C TYR A 134 -11.16 29.50 -19.33
N PHE A 135 -10.11 29.05 -20.00
CA PHE A 135 -9.96 29.13 -21.45
C PHE A 135 -9.68 27.75 -22.04
N ILE A 136 -10.45 27.37 -23.07
CA ILE A 136 -10.13 26.25 -23.95
C ILE A 136 -9.81 26.83 -25.32
N PHE A 137 -8.60 26.61 -25.82
CA PHE A 137 -8.21 27.04 -27.17
C PHE A 137 -8.38 25.92 -28.20
N LEU A 138 -8.65 26.30 -29.44
CA LEU A 138 -8.67 25.44 -30.62
C LEU A 138 -7.97 26.14 -31.77
N ILE A 139 -6.94 25.50 -32.32
CA ILE A 139 -6.10 26.05 -33.39
C ILE A 139 -6.37 25.24 -34.66
N VAL A 140 -6.67 25.91 -35.77
CA VAL A 140 -6.99 25.26 -37.06
C VAL A 140 -6.35 26.03 -38.24
N PRO A 141 -5.99 25.35 -39.35
CA PRO A 141 -5.46 26.04 -40.53
C PRO A 141 -6.45 27.09 -41.07
N THR A 142 -5.97 28.29 -41.40
CA THR A 142 -6.83 29.43 -41.85
C THR A 142 -7.68 29.15 -43.09
N TYR A 143 -7.30 28.19 -43.93
CA TYR A 143 -8.06 27.77 -45.12
C TYR A 143 -9.21 26.79 -44.82
N LEU A 144 -9.42 26.41 -43.55
CA LEU A 144 -10.52 25.55 -43.11
C LEU A 144 -11.50 26.33 -42.22
N SER A 145 -12.79 26.16 -42.49
CA SER A 145 -13.82 26.58 -41.54
C SER A 145 -14.05 25.52 -40.46
N LEU A 146 -14.25 25.97 -39.22
CA LEU A 146 -14.57 25.14 -38.05
C LEU A 146 -15.86 24.29 -38.23
N GLY A 147 -16.70 24.60 -39.21
CA GLY A 147 -17.99 23.95 -39.42
C GLY A 147 -19.06 24.42 -38.43
N SER A 148 -20.32 24.09 -38.73
CA SER A 148 -21.49 24.60 -38.00
C SER A 148 -21.58 24.17 -36.53
N THR A 149 -20.79 23.18 -36.10
CA THR A 149 -20.79 22.69 -34.71
C THR A 149 -19.86 23.51 -33.82
N LEU A 150 -18.57 23.58 -34.17
CA LEU A 150 -17.53 24.18 -33.31
C LEU A 150 -17.70 25.71 -33.18
N ILE A 151 -18.22 26.38 -34.23
CA ILE A 151 -18.54 27.82 -34.22
C ILE A 151 -19.59 28.19 -33.15
N THR A 152 -20.36 27.24 -32.60
CA THR A 152 -21.36 27.52 -31.55
C THR A 152 -20.78 27.64 -30.13
N VAL A 153 -19.45 27.52 -30.00
CA VAL A 153 -18.70 27.44 -28.73
C VAL A 153 -17.33 28.14 -28.79
N PHE A 154 -16.75 28.29 -29.98
CA PHE A 154 -15.42 28.85 -30.20
C PHE A 154 -15.46 30.14 -31.04
N ASP A 155 -15.01 31.25 -30.43
CA ASP A 155 -14.87 32.58 -31.06
C ASP A 155 -13.43 32.75 -31.61
N GLN A 156 -13.25 33.40 -32.77
CA GLN A 156 -11.91 33.62 -33.34
C GLN A 156 -11.22 34.85 -32.72
N VAL A 157 -9.99 34.67 -32.23
CA VAL A 157 -9.18 35.74 -31.62
C VAL A 157 -8.21 36.36 -32.63
N GLY A 158 -7.52 35.53 -33.41
CA GLY A 158 -6.48 35.99 -34.34
C GLY A 158 -5.82 34.84 -35.09
N ASN A 159 -4.70 35.12 -35.77
CA ASN A 159 -3.95 34.14 -36.56
C ASN A 159 -2.46 34.11 -36.13
N ILE A 160 -1.84 32.93 -36.14
CA ILE A 160 -0.41 32.72 -35.88
C ILE A 160 0.23 31.98 -37.07
N PRO A 161 1.44 32.35 -37.54
CA PRO A 161 2.24 31.50 -38.42
C PRO A 161 2.71 30.20 -37.73
N CYS A 162 2.80 29.10 -38.47
CA CYS A 162 3.34 27.84 -37.95
C CYS A 162 4.88 27.84 -37.88
N LEU A 163 5.48 27.14 -36.90
CA LEU A 163 6.94 27.02 -36.80
C LEU A 163 7.57 26.16 -37.92
N ASN A 164 6.78 25.26 -38.51
CA ASN A 164 7.27 24.23 -39.45
C ASN A 164 6.84 24.46 -40.91
N TYR A 165 5.87 25.34 -41.16
CA TYR A 165 5.21 25.50 -42.46
C TYR A 165 4.85 26.97 -42.72
N ASN A 166 4.91 27.41 -43.98
CA ASN A 166 4.42 28.72 -44.41
C ASN A 166 2.87 28.72 -44.53
N GLU A 167 2.19 28.32 -43.46
CA GLU A 167 0.73 28.33 -43.34
C GLU A 167 0.34 29.04 -42.04
N ASP A 168 -0.63 29.96 -42.13
CA ASP A 168 -1.21 30.65 -40.97
C ASP A 168 -2.33 29.82 -40.36
N PHE A 169 -2.40 29.79 -39.03
CA PHE A 169 -3.38 29.06 -38.24
C PHE A 169 -4.26 30.03 -37.45
N ALA A 170 -5.58 29.88 -37.59
CA ALA A 170 -6.57 30.65 -36.86
C ALA A 170 -6.75 30.10 -35.44
N VAL A 171 -6.57 30.97 -34.46
CA VAL A 171 -6.74 30.68 -33.03
C VAL A 171 -8.15 31.05 -32.61
N HIS A 172 -8.83 30.08 -32.02
CA HIS A 172 -10.16 30.26 -31.46
C HIS A 172 -10.16 29.93 -29.97
N ILE A 173 -11.04 30.60 -29.22
CA ILE A 173 -11.15 30.50 -27.77
C ILE A 173 -12.59 30.15 -27.38
N CYS A 174 -12.73 29.32 -26.36
CA CYS A 174 -13.97 29.07 -25.65
C CYS A 174 -13.82 29.58 -24.22
N HIS A 175 -14.66 30.54 -23.83
CA HIS A 175 -14.65 31.17 -22.51
C HIS A 175 -15.57 30.42 -21.54
N ARG A 176 -15.07 30.09 -20.35
CA ARG A 176 -15.86 29.45 -19.29
C ARG A 176 -17.17 30.16 -18.96
N HIS A 177 -17.20 31.49 -18.96
CA HIS A 177 -18.40 32.26 -18.60
C HIS A 177 -19.60 31.99 -19.53
N ASN A 178 -19.37 31.54 -20.76
CA ASN A 178 -20.44 31.20 -21.72
C ASN A 178 -21.10 29.84 -21.43
N HIS A 179 -20.52 29.00 -20.56
CA HIS A 179 -20.95 27.61 -20.36
C HIS A 179 -21.07 27.19 -18.88
N TYR A 180 -20.26 27.77 -18.00
CA TYR A 180 -20.25 27.47 -16.56
C TYR A 180 -19.68 28.65 -15.76
N PRO A 181 -20.46 29.76 -15.64
CA PRO A 181 -20.01 31.03 -15.06
C PRO A 181 -19.66 30.96 -13.56
N GLN A 182 -19.03 32.04 -13.07
CA GLN A 182 -18.80 32.27 -11.65
C GLN A 182 -20.13 32.55 -10.94
N LEU A 183 -20.31 31.99 -9.74
CA LEU A 183 -21.49 32.24 -8.91
C LEU A 183 -21.47 33.67 -8.34
N HIS A 184 -22.64 34.31 -8.27
CA HIS A 184 -22.79 35.55 -7.50
C HIS A 184 -22.95 35.19 -6.03
N ILE A 185 -22.12 35.79 -5.16
CA ILE A 185 -22.13 35.53 -3.72
C ILE A 185 -22.57 36.80 -2.97
N ARG A 186 -23.53 36.66 -2.05
CA ARG A 186 -24.02 37.77 -1.21
C ARG A 186 -24.38 37.30 0.21
N LYS A 187 -24.66 38.25 1.12
CA LYS A 187 -25.27 37.91 2.41
C LYS A 187 -26.66 37.31 2.23
N ALA A 188 -26.99 36.36 3.12
CA ALA A 188 -28.29 35.72 3.18
C ALA A 188 -29.38 36.68 3.71
N ARG A 189 -30.62 36.42 3.30
CA ARG A 189 -31.87 37.06 3.73
C ARG A 189 -32.84 35.97 4.18
N VAL A 190 -33.79 36.31 5.06
CA VAL A 190 -34.81 35.34 5.53
C VAL A 190 -35.65 34.80 4.35
N GLU A 191 -35.82 35.59 3.28
CA GLU A 191 -36.44 35.19 2.01
C GLU A 191 -35.73 33.99 1.31
N ASP A 192 -34.42 33.79 1.52
CA ASP A 192 -33.66 32.71 0.89
C ASP A 192 -34.00 31.31 1.50
N HIS A 193 -34.69 31.28 2.64
CA HIS A 193 -35.07 30.06 3.36
C HIS A 193 -35.78 29.03 2.46
N ASP A 194 -36.79 29.47 1.71
CA ASP A 194 -37.69 28.58 0.95
C ASP A 194 -37.02 27.98 -0.29
N ASP A 195 -36.01 28.66 -0.85
CA ASP A 195 -35.16 28.13 -1.93
C ASP A 195 -34.12 27.13 -1.40
N LEU A 196 -33.59 27.37 -0.19
CA LEU A 196 -32.52 26.55 0.41
C LEU A 196 -33.03 25.28 1.09
N MET A 197 -34.22 25.29 1.70
CA MET A 197 -34.72 24.14 2.44
C MET A 197 -34.85 22.86 1.59
N PRO A 198 -35.33 22.89 0.32
CA PRO A 198 -35.30 21.72 -0.56
C PRO A 198 -33.91 21.14 -0.79
N ILE A 199 -32.84 21.96 -0.76
CA ILE A 199 -31.45 21.51 -0.88
C ILE A 199 -31.03 20.78 0.40
N PHE A 200 -31.31 21.34 1.58
CA PHE A 200 -31.03 20.67 2.85
C PHE A 200 -31.76 19.33 2.99
N MET A 201 -33.08 19.29 2.71
CA MET A 201 -33.90 18.07 2.78
C MET A 201 -33.47 16.97 1.78
N HIS A 202 -32.65 17.30 0.76
CA HIS A 202 -32.08 16.32 -0.15
C HIS A 202 -30.84 15.62 0.43
N TYR A 203 -30.09 16.31 1.30
CA TYR A 203 -28.85 15.79 1.89
C TYR A 203 -29.05 15.17 3.27
N ASP A 204 -29.81 15.81 4.17
CA ASP A 204 -30.12 15.26 5.49
C ASP A 204 -31.40 15.86 6.11
N ASN A 205 -32.20 15.01 6.76
CA ASN A 205 -33.36 15.41 7.57
C ASN A 205 -33.00 15.65 9.04
N THR A 206 -31.89 15.11 9.57
CA THR A 206 -31.57 15.17 11.01
C THR A 206 -31.48 16.60 11.54
N LEU A 207 -30.96 17.55 10.74
CA LEU A 207 -30.89 18.97 11.12
C LEU A 207 -32.27 19.55 11.48
N LYS A 208 -33.33 19.12 10.78
CA LYS A 208 -34.71 19.52 11.06
C LYS A 208 -35.29 18.84 12.29
N GLU A 209 -34.87 17.61 12.58
CA GLU A 209 -35.25 16.89 13.81
C GLU A 209 -34.56 17.46 15.06
N ILE A 210 -33.32 17.93 14.93
CA ILE A 210 -32.50 18.47 16.02
C ILE A 210 -32.85 19.94 16.32
N TYR A 211 -32.99 20.78 15.29
CA TYR A 211 -33.15 22.24 15.43
C TYR A 211 -34.53 22.78 15.00
N GLY A 212 -35.47 21.92 14.59
CA GLY A 212 -36.83 22.29 14.22
C GLY A 212 -36.97 22.87 12.80
N GLU A 213 -38.19 23.27 12.42
CA GLU A 213 -38.50 23.67 11.04
C GLU A 213 -37.95 25.05 10.62
N TYR A 214 -37.51 25.88 11.58
CA TYR A 214 -37.12 27.28 11.34
C TYR A 214 -35.63 27.58 11.56
N PHE A 215 -34.80 26.57 11.85
CA PHE A 215 -33.38 26.74 12.24
C PHE A 215 -32.57 27.63 11.28
N LEU A 216 -32.82 27.49 9.98
CA LEU A 216 -32.11 28.24 8.94
C LEU A 216 -32.56 29.70 8.89
N ALA A 217 -33.84 30.00 9.17
CA ALA A 217 -34.34 31.37 9.25
C ALA A 217 -33.78 32.08 10.49
N GLU A 218 -33.79 31.43 11.65
CA GLU A 218 -33.22 31.95 12.90
C GLU A 218 -31.71 32.24 12.76
N LEU A 219 -30.96 31.32 12.13
CA LEU A 219 -29.52 31.49 11.90
C LEU A 219 -29.19 32.57 10.85
N ILE A 220 -30.10 32.85 9.91
CA ILE A 220 -29.97 33.98 8.97
C ILE A 220 -30.34 35.31 9.64
N GLU A 221 -31.26 35.33 10.61
CA GLU A 221 -31.62 36.52 11.39
C GLU A 221 -30.53 36.86 12.43
N ALA A 222 -29.90 35.87 13.05
CA ALA A 222 -28.86 36.01 14.07
C ALA A 222 -27.47 36.48 13.57
N GLN A 223 -27.39 37.16 12.42
CA GLN A 223 -26.13 37.68 11.89
C GLN A 223 -25.65 38.93 12.65
N ASP A 224 -24.44 38.88 13.22
CA ASP A 224 -23.81 39.97 13.96
C ASP A 224 -22.49 40.45 13.29
N LYS A 225 -21.41 40.66 14.06
CA LYS A 225 -20.06 41.00 13.56
C LYS A 225 -19.14 39.78 13.41
N ASP A 226 -19.46 38.71 14.12
CA ASP A 226 -18.66 37.51 14.30
C ASP A 226 -19.32 36.30 13.61
N HIS A 227 -20.63 36.34 13.45
CA HIS A 227 -21.49 35.38 12.74
C HIS A 227 -22.04 35.99 11.45
N HIS A 228 -21.84 35.33 10.32
CA HIS A 228 -22.38 35.76 9.02
C HIS A 228 -22.94 34.58 8.22
N ALA A 229 -24.07 34.81 7.56
CA ALA A 229 -24.71 33.86 6.66
C ALA A 229 -24.62 34.37 5.22
N VAL A 230 -24.22 33.49 4.31
CA VAL A 230 -23.85 33.82 2.92
C VAL A 230 -24.54 32.84 1.98
N VAL A 231 -25.06 33.33 0.85
CA VAL A 231 -25.68 32.51 -0.21
C VAL A 231 -24.99 32.72 -1.54
N CYS A 232 -25.06 31.69 -2.40
CA CYS A 232 -24.83 31.86 -3.84
C CYS A 232 -26.17 32.00 -4.57
N GLU A 233 -26.26 33.00 -5.45
CA GLU A 233 -27.47 33.32 -6.21
C GLU A 233 -27.29 33.00 -7.69
N VAL A 234 -28.29 32.35 -8.29
CA VAL A 234 -28.41 32.10 -9.73
C VAL A 234 -29.85 32.41 -10.16
N GLU A 235 -29.99 33.25 -11.19
CA GLU A 235 -31.30 33.66 -11.76
C GLU A 235 -32.31 34.20 -10.71
N GLY A 236 -31.81 34.83 -9.64
CA GLY A 236 -32.62 35.39 -8.55
C GLY A 236 -32.99 34.40 -7.44
N LYS A 237 -32.49 33.17 -7.49
CA LYS A 237 -32.72 32.11 -6.49
C LYS A 237 -31.44 31.75 -5.72
N ALA A 238 -31.59 31.37 -4.45
CA ALA A 238 -30.50 30.85 -3.65
C ALA A 238 -30.23 29.36 -3.97
N VAL A 239 -29.03 29.02 -4.44
CA VAL A 239 -28.66 27.64 -4.85
C VAL A 239 -27.57 27.00 -3.97
N GLY A 240 -27.29 27.63 -2.83
CA GLY A 240 -26.31 27.17 -1.84
C GLY A 240 -26.08 28.21 -0.75
N PHE A 241 -25.56 27.74 0.38
CA PHE A 241 -25.50 28.44 1.66
C PHE A 241 -24.18 28.16 2.39
N MET A 242 -23.68 29.14 3.13
CA MET A 242 -22.53 29.01 4.03
C MET A 242 -22.73 29.88 5.28
N SER A 243 -22.68 29.27 6.47
CA SER A 243 -22.56 29.98 7.76
C SER A 243 -21.11 30.00 8.21
N VAL A 244 -20.63 31.17 8.66
CA VAL A 244 -19.26 31.36 9.16
C VAL A 244 -19.24 32.10 10.50
N CYS A 245 -18.31 31.73 11.36
CA CYS A 245 -18.19 32.22 12.74
C CYS A 245 -16.71 32.44 13.14
N THR A 246 -16.39 33.51 13.87
CA THR A 246 -15.03 33.78 14.39
C THR A 246 -14.69 32.99 15.66
N SER A 247 -15.69 32.45 16.38
CA SER A 247 -15.55 31.76 17.67
C SER A 247 -15.02 30.33 17.50
N VAL A 248 -13.71 30.19 17.37
CA VAL A 248 -12.99 28.91 17.30
C VAL A 248 -12.44 28.52 18.68
N ASN A 249 -12.73 27.30 19.15
CA ASN A 249 -12.11 26.74 20.35
C ASN A 249 -10.66 26.27 20.06
N LEU A 250 -9.75 27.23 19.92
CA LEU A 250 -8.34 26.95 19.61
C LEU A 250 -7.62 26.07 20.63
N PRO A 251 -7.79 26.20 21.97
CA PRO A 251 -7.16 25.29 22.93
C PRO A 251 -7.44 23.82 22.65
N LEU A 252 -8.70 23.47 22.35
CA LEU A 252 -9.08 22.10 21.97
C LEU A 252 -8.39 21.64 20.68
N LEU A 253 -8.17 22.54 19.70
CA LEU A 253 -7.46 22.21 18.47
C LEU A 253 -5.94 22.06 18.70
N HIS A 254 -5.32 22.89 19.56
CA HIS A 254 -3.93 22.73 20.01
C HIS A 254 -3.72 21.43 20.78
N GLU A 255 -4.74 20.93 21.47
CA GLU A 255 -4.71 19.63 22.16
C GLU A 255 -4.90 18.42 21.23
N CYS A 256 -5.55 18.59 20.07
CA CYS A 256 -5.97 17.48 19.21
C CYS A 256 -5.17 17.34 17.91
N PHE A 257 -4.55 18.41 17.39
CA PHE A 257 -3.95 18.44 16.05
C PHE A 257 -2.53 19.03 16.03
N ASP A 258 -1.70 18.54 15.10
CA ASP A 258 -0.42 19.20 14.79
C ASP A 258 -0.67 20.50 14.01
N LEU A 259 -0.69 21.60 14.76
CA LEU A 259 -0.83 22.95 14.23
C LEU A 259 0.54 23.65 14.01
N GLY A 260 1.65 22.93 14.16
CA GLY A 260 3.01 23.41 13.90
C GLY A 260 3.17 24.06 12.51
N PRO A 261 2.75 23.40 11.41
CA PRO A 261 2.83 23.95 10.06
C PRO A 261 1.98 25.21 9.81
N PHE A 262 1.06 25.55 10.72
CA PHE A 262 0.15 26.70 10.62
C PHE A 262 0.34 27.72 11.75
N HIS A 263 1.43 27.60 12.52
CA HIS A 263 1.74 28.45 13.68
C HIS A 263 0.57 28.56 14.68
N GLY A 264 -0.08 27.43 14.98
CA GLY A 264 -1.21 27.40 15.93
C GLY A 264 -2.47 28.17 15.49
N PHE A 265 -2.52 28.64 14.23
CA PHE A 265 -3.47 29.65 13.73
C PHE A 265 -3.39 31.02 14.45
N CYS A 266 -2.25 31.34 15.05
CA CYS A 266 -1.97 32.61 15.72
C CYS A 266 -0.96 33.46 14.94
N THR A 267 -0.89 34.76 15.22
CA THR A 267 0.23 35.59 14.78
C THR A 267 1.52 35.20 15.52
N PRO A 268 2.70 35.10 14.87
CA PRO A 268 3.95 34.83 15.59
C PRO A 268 4.27 35.89 16.64
N HIS A 269 4.56 35.44 17.87
CA HIS A 269 4.92 36.25 19.04
C HIS A 269 6.36 35.92 19.48
N PRO A 270 7.17 36.89 19.96
CA PRO A 270 8.56 36.61 20.39
C PRO A 270 8.65 35.60 21.54
N ASP A 271 7.61 35.51 22.37
CA ASP A 271 7.54 34.60 23.53
C ASP A 271 6.92 33.22 23.19
N ASP A 272 6.65 32.91 21.91
CA ASP A 272 6.10 31.61 21.50
C ASP A 272 7.08 30.46 21.81
N ILE A 273 6.64 29.48 22.58
CA ILE A 273 7.48 28.33 22.97
C ILE A 273 7.34 27.25 21.90
N LEU A 274 8.19 27.31 20.87
CA LEU A 274 8.13 26.45 19.67
C LEU A 274 9.03 25.20 19.71
N LYS A 275 9.90 25.09 20.72
CA LYS A 275 10.83 23.96 20.90
C LYS A 275 10.96 23.64 22.40
N PRO A 276 11.20 22.38 22.79
CA PRO A 276 11.53 22.05 24.17
C PRO A 276 12.82 22.75 24.59
N SER A 277 12.84 23.30 25.80
CA SER A 277 14.06 23.80 26.43
C SER A 277 15.06 22.67 26.58
N ARG A 278 16.27 22.82 26.05
CA ARG A 278 17.39 21.98 26.47
C ARG A 278 17.70 22.30 27.93
N GLU A 279 17.76 21.28 28.77
CA GLU A 279 18.41 21.42 30.08
C GLU A 279 19.88 21.82 29.86
N PRO A 280 20.43 22.76 30.64
CA PRO A 280 21.83 23.14 30.51
C PRO A 280 22.72 21.98 30.94
N SER A 281 23.53 21.47 30.01
CA SER A 281 24.68 20.65 30.36
C SER A 281 25.61 21.45 31.26
N LEU A 282 26.17 20.77 32.27
CA LEU A 282 27.21 21.33 33.14
C LEU A 282 28.51 21.52 32.33
N GLU A 283 28.64 22.68 31.70
CA GLU A 283 29.92 23.15 31.15
C GLU A 283 30.70 23.88 32.24
N GLU A 284 31.98 23.55 32.39
CA GLU A 284 32.84 24.06 33.47
C GLU A 284 33.31 25.50 33.15
N ASP A 285 33.22 26.40 34.13
CA ASP A 285 33.75 27.77 34.03
C ASP A 285 35.28 27.76 33.83
N ALA A 286 35.74 28.10 32.62
CA ALA A 286 37.15 28.32 32.29
C ALA A 286 37.45 29.81 32.07
N GLU A 287 38.45 30.33 32.79
CA GLU A 287 38.61 31.77 33.05
C GLU A 287 38.78 32.71 31.85
N SER A 288 38.18 33.90 32.02
CA SER A 288 38.35 35.14 31.27
C SER A 288 39.78 35.55 30.84
N LYS A 289 39.87 36.17 29.64
CA LYS A 289 40.58 37.44 29.29
C LYS A 289 40.22 37.83 27.84
N SER A 290 40.13 39.10 27.43
CA SER A 290 40.42 40.38 28.10
C SER A 290 39.72 41.55 27.36
N ASP A 291 39.38 42.63 28.10
CA ASP A 291 39.36 44.04 27.65
C ASP A 291 38.40 44.49 26.49
N SER A 292 37.77 45.68 26.53
CA SER A 292 37.89 46.82 27.46
C SER A 292 36.72 47.84 27.37
N GLN A 293 36.56 48.64 28.45
CA GLN A 293 35.99 50.00 28.53
C GLN A 293 34.51 50.26 28.11
N GLY A 294 33.70 50.83 29.04
CA GLY A 294 32.33 51.31 28.74
C GLY A 294 31.42 51.81 29.88
N SER A 295 31.95 52.09 31.09
CA SER A 295 31.18 52.58 32.25
C SER A 295 30.85 54.11 32.14
N PRO A 296 30.00 54.76 33.00
CA PRO A 296 29.52 54.32 34.34
C PRO A 296 28.12 54.75 34.89
N LYS A 297 27.58 53.96 35.84
CA LYS A 297 26.75 54.36 37.04
C LYS A 297 25.33 54.94 36.78
N VAL A 298 24.39 55.06 37.73
CA VAL A 298 24.36 55.27 39.22
C VAL A 298 23.20 54.43 39.82
N VAL A 299 23.39 53.47 40.76
CA VAL A 299 23.32 53.55 42.27
C VAL A 299 21.91 53.96 42.79
N GLU A 300 21.21 53.36 43.79
CA GLU A 300 21.41 52.95 45.22
C GLU A 300 20.48 51.72 45.56
N GLU A 301 20.46 50.97 46.70
CA GLU A 301 21.41 50.56 47.78
C GLU A 301 20.83 49.39 48.67
N GLN A 302 21.61 48.88 49.66
CA GLN A 302 21.26 48.20 50.95
C GLN A 302 20.45 46.87 51.13
N GLU A 303 21.21 45.82 51.51
CA GLU A 303 21.22 45.12 52.83
C GLU A 303 20.05 44.32 53.50
N MET A 304 20.48 43.22 54.13
CA MET A 304 20.14 42.71 55.49
C MET A 304 18.97 41.73 55.78
N THR A 305 19.33 40.43 55.75
CA THR A 305 19.35 39.45 56.88
C THR A 305 18.10 38.80 57.54
N GLN A 306 18.36 37.55 58.00
CA GLN A 306 17.75 36.82 59.14
C GLN A 306 16.28 36.35 58.96
N GLU A 307 15.77 35.23 59.52
CA GLU A 307 16.27 34.03 60.26
C GLU A 307 15.09 32.99 60.34
N LYS A 308 15.15 31.74 60.81
CA LYS A 308 16.18 30.92 61.51
C LYS A 308 15.90 29.39 61.36
N GLU A 309 16.97 28.59 61.49
CA GLU A 309 17.11 27.28 62.21
C GLU A 309 16.00 26.19 62.13
N THR A 310 16.24 25.00 61.54
CA THR A 310 17.08 23.82 61.94
C THR A 310 16.35 22.84 62.89
N GLU A 311 16.76 21.60 63.21
CA GLU A 311 17.88 20.66 62.92
C GLU A 311 17.33 19.21 63.08
N THR A 312 17.97 18.04 62.85
CA THR A 312 19.35 17.50 62.62
C THR A 312 19.18 16.28 61.66
N SER A 313 20.07 15.35 61.30
CA SER A 313 21.51 14.97 61.47
C SER A 313 21.81 13.96 60.33
N THR A 314 22.86 14.07 59.49
CA THR A 314 24.29 13.71 59.70
C THR A 314 24.59 12.27 60.15
N SER A 315 25.60 11.54 59.64
CA SER A 315 26.49 11.73 58.45
C SER A 315 27.50 10.55 58.27
N CYS A 316 27.87 10.21 57.02
CA CYS A 316 29.18 9.66 56.52
C CYS A 316 29.78 8.37 57.20
N GLU A 317 30.82 7.65 56.71
CA GLU A 317 31.97 7.90 55.81
C GLU A 317 32.39 6.64 54.97
N GLU A 318 33.63 6.65 54.42
CA GLU A 318 34.50 5.54 53.95
C GLU A 318 34.44 4.99 52.48
N ALA A 319 35.21 5.66 51.62
CA ALA A 319 36.47 5.17 50.98
C ALA A 319 36.54 4.06 49.89
N LEU A 320 37.54 4.26 49.01
CA LEU A 320 38.07 3.46 47.87
C LEU A 320 39.16 2.44 48.34
N PRO A 321 39.93 1.65 47.52
CA PRO A 321 40.17 1.65 46.05
C PRO A 321 40.15 0.22 45.39
N THR A 322 40.75 -0.19 44.25
CA THR A 322 42.20 -0.16 43.86
C THR A 322 42.49 -0.70 42.42
N VAL A 323 43.25 0.06 41.61
CA VAL A 323 44.33 -0.37 40.63
C VAL A 323 44.03 -1.25 39.39
N LEU A 324 44.77 -1.19 38.24
CA LEU A 324 45.48 -0.11 37.51
C LEU A 324 46.10 -0.64 36.17
N GLY A 325 46.06 0.15 35.10
CA GLY A 325 47.04 0.10 33.98
C GLY A 325 46.64 -0.70 32.71
N ARG A 326 47.26 -0.44 31.55
CA ARG A 326 48.34 0.52 31.22
C ARG A 326 48.44 0.77 29.70
N VAL A 327 48.63 2.04 29.29
CA VAL A 327 49.58 2.56 28.25
C VAL A 327 49.48 2.01 26.79
N SER A 328 49.71 2.75 25.69
CA SER A 328 49.69 4.17 25.24
C SER A 328 50.18 4.17 23.75
N GLU A 329 50.38 5.34 23.14
CA GLU A 329 51.00 5.60 21.81
C GLU A 329 50.05 5.29 20.63
N GLU A 330 49.71 6.21 19.71
CA GLU A 330 50.50 7.19 18.91
C GLU A 330 51.38 6.50 17.84
N MET A 331 51.51 6.99 16.58
CA MET A 331 50.77 8.00 15.79
C MET A 331 51.11 7.79 14.30
N GLN A 332 50.24 8.26 13.38
CA GLN A 332 50.52 8.65 11.98
C GLN A 332 51.35 7.75 11.03
N ASP A 333 50.79 7.39 9.87
CA ASP A 333 51.48 7.65 8.59
C ASP A 333 50.50 7.85 7.41
N MET A 334 51.01 8.22 6.23
CA MET A 334 50.32 9.01 5.19
C MET A 334 49.50 8.26 4.12
N GLU A 335 48.67 9.02 3.41
CA GLU A 335 48.02 8.67 2.15
C GLU A 335 49.01 8.17 1.07
N LYS A 336 48.69 7.02 0.44
CA LYS A 336 48.41 6.88 -1.02
C LYS A 336 48.56 5.44 -1.50
N ASN A 337 47.52 4.92 -2.15
CA ASN A 337 47.53 4.58 -3.59
C ASN A 337 46.15 4.03 -4.02
N LEU A 338 45.84 4.12 -5.32
CA LEU A 338 44.56 3.65 -5.87
C LEU A 338 44.63 2.19 -6.34
N SER A 339 43.45 1.54 -6.31
CA SER A 339 43.04 0.37 -7.11
C SER A 339 43.80 -0.96 -6.95
N VAL A 340 43.08 -2.01 -6.53
CA VAL A 340 42.57 -3.11 -7.39
C VAL A 340 41.60 -4.00 -6.57
N LEU A 341 40.72 -4.75 -7.24
CA LEU A 341 39.70 -5.63 -6.65
C LEU A 341 40.28 -6.82 -5.84
N SER A 342 39.82 -7.03 -4.60
CA SER A 342 39.45 -8.38 -4.08
C SER A 342 38.87 -8.39 -2.63
N LEU A 343 37.63 -8.86 -2.51
CA LEU A 343 37.11 -9.86 -1.55
C LEU A 343 37.40 -9.77 -0.02
N VAL A 344 36.30 -9.78 0.75
CA VAL A 344 36.12 -10.11 2.18
C VAL A 344 36.68 -9.12 3.21
N ASP A 345 35.76 -8.43 3.89
CA ASP A 345 35.97 -7.84 5.22
C ASP A 345 34.98 -8.49 6.21
N GLU A 346 35.49 -9.28 7.16
CA GLU A 346 34.79 -9.58 8.42
C GLU A 346 35.30 -8.62 9.50
N ASP A 347 34.77 -7.39 9.58
CA ASP A 347 35.00 -6.51 10.75
C ASP A 347 34.02 -5.32 10.87
N ASP A 348 32.71 -5.59 11.05
CA ASP A 348 31.72 -4.52 11.35
C ASP A 348 30.62 -4.95 12.35
N VAL A 349 30.96 -5.85 13.27
CA VAL A 349 30.02 -6.40 14.28
C VAL A 349 30.25 -5.80 15.68
N ALA A 350 31.42 -5.24 15.96
CA ALA A 350 31.79 -4.77 17.30
C ALA A 350 31.27 -3.36 17.65
N SER A 351 31.12 -2.48 16.66
CA SER A 351 30.76 -1.06 16.85
C SER A 351 29.28 -0.83 17.21
N SER A 352 28.40 -1.76 16.84
CA SER A 352 26.95 -1.64 16.94
C SER A 352 26.35 -2.09 18.28
N LEU A 353 27.16 -2.67 19.18
CA LEU A 353 26.67 -3.29 20.41
C LEU A 353 26.52 -2.32 21.60
N SER A 354 27.31 -1.25 21.65
CA SER A 354 27.38 -0.33 22.79
C SER A 354 26.25 0.70 22.87
N SER A 355 25.52 0.94 21.77
CA SER A 355 24.37 1.85 21.71
C SER A 355 23.09 1.27 22.35
N SER A 356 23.04 -0.04 22.60
CA SER A 356 21.84 -0.79 22.97
C SER A 356 21.28 -0.52 24.38
N LEU A 357 21.99 0.26 25.22
CA LEU A 357 21.56 0.60 26.58
C LEU A 357 21.02 2.03 26.74
N LEU A 358 21.07 2.87 25.70
CA LEU A 358 20.46 4.20 25.73
C LEU A 358 19.00 4.16 25.23
N PHE A 359 18.14 3.55 26.04
CA PHE A 359 16.71 3.90 26.00
C PHE A 359 16.57 5.36 26.43
N SER A 360 16.51 6.28 25.47
CA SER A 360 16.03 7.63 25.74
C SER A 360 14.62 7.53 26.35
N MET A 361 14.44 8.14 27.51
CA MET A 361 13.11 8.29 28.09
C MET A 361 12.23 9.04 27.09
N GLU A 362 10.98 8.61 26.98
CA GLU A 362 10.05 9.16 26.01
C GLU A 362 9.79 10.62 26.35
N SER A 363 10.33 11.53 25.54
CA SER A 363 10.07 12.96 25.68
C SER A 363 8.57 13.17 25.48
N SER A 364 7.88 13.52 26.57
CA SER A 364 6.47 13.90 26.59
C SER A 364 6.21 14.83 25.40
N HIS A 365 5.23 14.49 24.55
CA HIS A 365 4.97 15.19 23.29
C HIS A 365 4.96 16.70 23.50
N PHE A 366 6.02 17.37 23.07
CA PHE A 366 6.17 18.80 23.25
C PHE A 366 5.09 19.50 22.40
N ARG A 367 4.08 20.04 23.06
CA ARG A 367 3.01 20.83 22.44
C ARG A 367 3.49 22.30 22.41
N PRO A 368 3.69 22.90 21.23
CA PRO A 368 4.07 24.31 21.15
C PRO A 368 3.02 25.21 21.79
N LEU A 369 3.46 26.23 22.52
CA LEU A 369 2.58 27.20 23.16
C LEU A 369 2.63 28.51 22.38
N TYR A 370 1.48 28.89 21.81
CA TYR A 370 1.30 30.09 21.01
C TYR A 370 0.63 31.19 21.83
N LEU A 371 1.24 32.37 21.90
CA LEU A 371 0.78 33.52 22.68
C LEU A 371 0.20 34.66 21.84
N GLY A 372 0.32 34.60 20.51
CA GLY A 372 -0.22 35.62 19.61
C GLY A 372 -1.72 35.54 19.33
N GLU A 373 -2.24 36.62 18.74
CA GLU A 373 -3.67 36.81 18.45
C GLU A 373 -4.21 35.78 17.43
N PRO A 374 -5.45 35.29 17.59
CA PRO A 374 -6.02 34.23 16.78
C PRO A 374 -6.52 34.73 15.41
N ILE A 375 -5.91 34.25 14.33
CA ILE A 375 -6.16 34.68 12.95
C ILE A 375 -7.04 33.71 12.13
N ALA A 376 -7.83 32.88 12.81
CA ALA A 376 -8.80 31.97 12.21
C ALA A 376 -10.29 32.40 12.38
N PHE A 377 -11.14 31.87 11.50
CA PHE A 377 -12.59 31.70 11.64
C PHE A 377 -12.99 30.30 11.13
N CYS A 378 -14.20 29.83 11.38
CA CYS A 378 -14.71 28.53 10.92
C CYS A 378 -15.98 28.63 10.05
N ILE A 379 -16.21 27.60 9.24
CA ILE A 379 -17.51 27.31 8.61
C ILE A 379 -18.30 26.40 9.56
N GLN A 380 -19.54 26.78 9.88
CA GLN A 380 -20.45 26.00 10.74
C GLN A 380 -21.40 25.11 9.95
N LEU A 381 -21.92 25.63 8.83
CA LEU A 381 -22.87 24.96 7.94
C LEU A 381 -22.52 25.30 6.49
N PHE A 382 -22.63 24.33 5.60
CA PHE A 382 -22.45 24.51 4.17
C PHE A 382 -23.37 23.57 3.38
N CYS A 383 -24.04 24.09 2.35
CA CYS A 383 -24.74 23.29 1.36
C CYS A 383 -24.67 23.96 -0.02
N ILE A 384 -24.79 23.19 -1.09
CA ILE A 384 -24.87 23.71 -2.47
C ILE A 384 -25.55 22.66 -3.36
N ASP A 385 -26.32 23.08 -4.35
CA ASP A 385 -26.86 22.17 -5.37
C ASP A 385 -25.71 21.54 -6.19
N GLU A 386 -25.77 20.22 -6.39
CA GLU A 386 -24.77 19.38 -7.07
C GLU A 386 -24.37 19.88 -8.49
N ARG A 387 -25.24 20.65 -9.15
CA ARG A 387 -24.98 21.30 -10.45
C ARG A 387 -23.94 22.42 -10.33
N TYR A 388 -23.85 23.06 -9.16
CA TYR A 388 -23.00 24.23 -8.89
C TYR A 388 -21.85 23.94 -7.90
N GLU A 389 -21.79 22.73 -7.33
CA GLU A 389 -20.77 22.30 -6.35
C GLU A 389 -19.32 22.61 -6.77
N ALA A 390 -18.98 22.45 -8.06
CA ALA A 390 -17.64 22.75 -8.60
C ALA A 390 -17.30 24.25 -8.69
N ARG A 391 -18.20 25.13 -8.24
CA ARG A 391 -17.98 26.57 -8.03
C ARG A 391 -18.01 26.97 -6.55
N SER A 392 -18.13 26.03 -5.62
CA SER A 392 -18.14 26.26 -4.17
C SER A 392 -16.97 27.14 -3.65
N LEU A 393 -15.80 27.08 -4.28
CA LEU A 393 -14.65 27.94 -3.93
C LEU A 393 -14.92 29.45 -4.13
N ASP A 394 -15.94 29.84 -4.93
CA ASP A 394 -16.30 31.25 -5.13
C ASP A 394 -16.70 31.94 -3.82
N PHE A 395 -17.37 31.21 -2.89
CA PHE A 395 -17.74 31.71 -1.56
C PHE A 395 -16.54 32.28 -0.79
N MET A 396 -15.38 31.62 -0.86
CA MET A 396 -14.19 31.97 -0.08
C MET A 396 -13.73 33.41 -0.34
N SER A 397 -13.86 33.88 -1.59
CA SER A 397 -13.47 35.24 -1.97
C SER A 397 -14.31 36.32 -1.27
N PHE A 398 -15.61 36.07 -1.11
CA PHE A 398 -16.53 36.96 -0.39
C PHE A 398 -16.32 36.85 1.13
N VAL A 399 -16.22 35.62 1.65
CA VAL A 399 -16.06 35.36 3.10
C VAL A 399 -14.80 36.01 3.68
N PHE A 400 -13.64 35.88 3.02
CA PHE A 400 -12.40 36.57 3.46
C PHE A 400 -12.48 38.11 3.34
N SER A 401 -13.44 38.68 2.61
CA SER A 401 -13.69 40.13 2.58
C SER A 401 -14.48 40.61 3.80
N LEU A 402 -15.28 39.73 4.43
CA LEU A 402 -16.03 40.03 5.64
C LEU A 402 -15.14 40.05 6.89
N PHE A 403 -14.05 39.27 6.90
CA PHE A 403 -13.09 39.18 8.01
C PHE A 403 -11.66 39.63 7.62
N PRO A 404 -11.39 40.93 7.34
CA PRO A 404 -10.12 41.38 6.77
C PRO A 404 -8.87 41.05 7.58
N GLY A 405 -8.98 40.89 8.90
CA GLY A 405 -7.87 40.54 9.81
C GLY A 405 -7.69 39.03 10.06
N LYS A 406 -8.51 38.17 9.45
CA LYS A 406 -8.40 36.71 9.57
C LYS A 406 -7.78 36.13 8.29
N ASN A 407 -6.87 35.17 8.46
CA ASN A 407 -6.10 34.57 7.38
C ASN A 407 -6.40 33.08 7.19
N PHE A 408 -6.96 32.39 8.18
CA PHE A 408 -7.37 30.99 8.09
C PHE A 408 -8.89 30.83 8.16
N CYS A 409 -9.42 29.96 7.28
CA CYS A 409 -10.74 29.38 7.38
C CYS A 409 -10.59 27.92 7.82
N LEU A 410 -11.38 27.49 8.79
CA LEU A 410 -11.42 26.13 9.31
C LEU A 410 -12.76 25.46 8.98
N ILE A 411 -12.76 24.15 8.76
CA ILE A 411 -13.98 23.35 8.73
C ILE A 411 -13.70 21.97 9.33
N SER A 412 -14.61 21.47 10.16
CA SER A 412 -14.54 20.17 10.83
C SER A 412 -15.63 19.25 10.28
N VAL A 413 -15.26 18.05 9.83
CA VAL A 413 -16.18 17.13 9.14
C VAL A 413 -16.08 15.71 9.73
N PRO A 414 -17.19 14.99 9.98
CA PRO A 414 -17.15 13.62 10.49
C PRO A 414 -16.37 12.66 9.58
N HIS A 415 -15.67 11.69 10.19
CA HIS A 415 -14.83 10.72 9.46
C HIS A 415 -15.54 9.89 8.37
N LEU A 416 -16.87 9.78 8.43
CA LEU A 416 -17.69 9.02 7.48
C LEU A 416 -18.28 9.86 6.35
N THR A 417 -18.14 11.20 6.40
CA THR A 417 -18.65 12.10 5.35
C THR A 417 -17.65 12.20 4.18
N PRO A 418 -18.08 12.02 2.91
CA PRO A 418 -17.20 12.16 1.74
C PRO A 418 -16.61 13.56 1.57
N GLU A 419 -15.41 13.66 0.98
CA GLU A 419 -14.78 14.96 0.63
C GLU A 419 -15.49 15.63 -0.56
N PHE A 420 -16.49 16.47 -0.28
CA PHE A 420 -17.13 17.37 -1.25
C PHE A 420 -16.16 18.42 -1.82
N VAL A 421 -16.45 18.96 -3.00
CA VAL A 421 -15.47 19.67 -3.86
C VAL A 421 -14.85 20.90 -3.19
N LEU A 422 -15.56 21.59 -2.28
CA LEU A 422 -14.96 22.71 -1.51
C LEU A 422 -13.74 22.24 -0.70
N ILE A 423 -13.89 21.15 0.05
CA ILE A 423 -12.88 20.62 0.98
C ILE A 423 -11.67 20.04 0.24
N GLN A 424 -11.83 19.61 -1.01
CA GLN A 424 -10.70 19.15 -1.85
C GLN A 424 -9.65 20.26 -2.12
N ASN A 425 -9.99 21.53 -1.85
CA ASN A 425 -9.07 22.67 -1.91
C ASN A 425 -8.37 22.98 -0.56
N PHE A 426 -8.87 22.42 0.54
CA PHE A 426 -8.40 22.62 1.91
C PHE A 426 -7.27 21.63 2.24
N VAL A 427 -6.46 21.96 3.23
CA VAL A 427 -5.43 21.09 3.79
C VAL A 427 -6.03 20.32 4.95
N LYS A 428 -6.18 18.99 4.81
CA LYS A 428 -6.43 18.12 5.98
C LYS A 428 -5.25 18.24 6.96
N VAL A 429 -5.55 18.56 8.21
CA VAL A 429 -4.59 18.66 9.31
C VAL A 429 -4.31 17.28 9.88
N VAL A 430 -3.11 17.08 10.42
CA VAL A 430 -2.71 15.81 11.04
C VAL A 430 -3.22 15.79 12.50
N PRO A 431 -4.08 14.84 12.90
CA PRO A 431 -4.44 14.66 14.30
C PRO A 431 -3.25 14.06 15.08
N PHE A 432 -3.14 14.39 16.36
CA PHE A 432 -2.27 13.65 17.27
C PHE A 432 -2.82 12.24 17.52
N SER A 433 -1.96 11.30 17.91
CA SER A 433 -2.34 9.91 18.22
C SER A 433 -3.39 9.79 19.33
N ASN A 434 -3.47 10.78 20.23
CA ASN A 434 -4.46 10.86 21.31
C ASN A 434 -5.64 11.80 21.01
N CYS A 435 -5.90 12.15 19.75
CA CYS A 435 -7.06 12.96 19.36
C CYS A 435 -8.37 12.24 19.69
N THR A 436 -9.25 12.89 20.45
CA THR A 436 -10.55 12.36 20.91
C THR A 436 -11.74 12.84 20.07
N LEU A 437 -11.49 13.61 18.99
CA LEU A 437 -12.53 14.17 18.15
C LEU A 437 -12.90 13.23 17.00
N ASP A 438 -14.19 12.95 16.83
CA ASP A 438 -14.74 12.16 15.72
C ASP A 438 -14.82 12.93 14.38
N HIS A 439 -14.05 14.02 14.24
CA HIS A 439 -14.07 14.92 13.09
C HIS A 439 -12.65 15.21 12.60
N ASP A 440 -12.47 15.16 11.28
CA ASP A 440 -11.27 15.64 10.60
C ASP A 440 -11.30 17.17 10.50
N LEU A 441 -10.17 17.82 10.83
CA LEU A 441 -9.97 19.26 10.67
C LEU A 441 -9.34 19.58 9.30
N TYR A 442 -9.94 20.52 8.60
CA TYR A 442 -9.49 21.04 7.32
C TYR A 442 -9.24 22.55 7.37
N VAL A 443 -8.15 23.01 6.76
CA VAL A 443 -7.67 24.40 6.78
C VAL A 443 -7.57 24.98 5.38
N PHE A 444 -8.10 26.18 5.16
CA PHE A 444 -7.81 26.98 3.97
C PHE A 444 -7.23 28.33 4.37
N HIS A 445 -6.03 28.66 3.87
CA HIS A 445 -5.39 29.94 4.12
C HIS A 445 -5.68 30.94 3.00
N ARG A 446 -5.87 32.22 3.33
CA ARG A 446 -6.25 33.31 2.41
C ARG A 446 -5.35 33.43 1.18
N ALA A 447 -4.04 33.16 1.32
CA ALA A 447 -3.11 33.18 0.19
C ALA A 447 -3.36 32.06 -0.83
N GLY A 448 -4.13 31.01 -0.50
CA GLY A 448 -4.62 30.00 -1.45
C GLY A 448 -5.55 30.57 -2.53
N LEU A 449 -6.10 31.78 -2.34
CA LEU A 449 -6.84 32.50 -3.39
C LEU A 449 -5.91 33.11 -4.46
N LEU A 450 -4.59 33.11 -4.27
CA LEU A 450 -3.62 33.67 -5.22
C LEU A 450 -3.45 32.75 -6.43
N ARG A 451 -4.25 33.00 -7.47
CA ARG A 451 -4.20 32.33 -8.79
C ARG A 451 -2.94 32.65 -9.62
N SER A 452 -1.94 33.29 -9.02
CA SER A 452 -0.69 33.78 -9.63
C SER A 452 0.52 32.88 -9.37
N ILE A 453 0.30 31.62 -8.97
CA ILE A 453 1.38 30.63 -8.85
C ILE A 453 2.02 30.37 -10.23
N THR A 454 3.34 30.50 -10.28
CA THR A 454 4.15 30.22 -11.46
C THR A 454 5.14 29.10 -11.15
N ILE A 455 5.35 28.20 -12.12
CA ILE A 455 6.34 27.12 -12.01
C ILE A 455 7.34 27.29 -13.14
N ARG A 456 8.62 27.14 -12.81
CA ARG A 456 9.74 27.35 -13.74
C ARG A 456 10.94 26.50 -13.33
N LEU A 457 11.91 26.39 -14.24
CA LEU A 457 13.24 25.93 -13.86
C LEU A 457 13.85 26.87 -12.81
N ALA A 458 14.59 26.26 -11.89
CA ALA A 458 15.29 26.96 -10.82
C ALA A 458 16.51 27.74 -11.35
N LYS A 459 16.96 28.71 -10.55
CA LYS A 459 18.10 29.59 -10.81
C LYS A 459 18.95 29.70 -9.54
N PHE A 460 20.23 30.00 -9.69
CA PHE A 460 21.15 30.24 -8.57
C PHE A 460 20.62 31.26 -7.53
N LEU A 461 19.85 32.27 -7.96
CA LEU A 461 19.23 33.28 -7.09
C LEU A 461 18.14 32.72 -6.16
N ASP A 462 17.55 31.56 -6.48
CA ASP A 462 16.44 30.97 -5.72
C ASP A 462 16.91 30.32 -4.40
N THR A 463 18.23 30.14 -4.22
CA THR A 463 18.87 29.37 -3.13
C THR A 463 18.39 29.78 -1.73
N ALA A 464 18.40 31.07 -1.40
CA ALA A 464 17.93 31.54 -0.09
C ALA A 464 16.42 31.31 0.13
N GLY A 465 15.62 31.26 -0.95
CA GLY A 465 14.20 30.91 -0.88
C GLY A 465 13.98 29.42 -0.66
N VAL A 466 14.75 28.58 -1.36
CA VAL A 466 14.73 27.12 -1.18
C VAL A 466 15.20 26.73 0.22
N GLU A 467 16.31 27.28 0.70
CA GLU A 467 16.84 27.06 2.05
C GLU A 467 15.80 27.40 3.12
N LYS A 468 15.17 28.58 3.03
CA LYS A 468 14.10 28.99 3.95
C LYS A 468 12.92 28.01 3.95
N LEU A 469 12.43 27.62 2.76
CA LEU A 469 11.33 26.67 2.58
C LEU A 469 11.63 25.28 3.17
N VAL A 470 12.86 24.81 3.02
CA VAL A 470 13.27 23.43 3.27
C VAL A 470 13.90 23.24 4.66
N SER A 471 14.30 24.32 5.33
CA SER A 471 14.97 24.35 6.64
C SER A 471 14.35 23.49 7.76
N THR A 472 13.03 23.26 7.74
CA THR A 472 12.30 22.47 8.75
C THR A 472 12.18 20.98 8.41
N LEU A 473 12.64 20.53 7.24
CA LEU A 473 12.45 19.16 6.75
C LEU A 473 13.60 18.22 7.14
N LEU A 474 13.28 16.97 7.50
CA LEU A 474 14.23 15.93 7.92
C LEU A 474 15.29 15.53 6.86
N LEU A 475 15.10 15.91 5.59
CA LEU A 475 15.99 15.62 4.47
C LEU A 475 16.47 16.92 3.79
N SER A 476 16.52 18.01 4.55
CA SER A 476 16.85 19.35 4.06
C SER A 476 18.22 19.45 3.38
N THR A 477 19.24 18.86 3.98
CA THR A 477 20.60 18.79 3.42
C THR A 477 20.61 18.20 2.02
N LYS A 478 20.09 16.97 1.85
CA LYS A 478 20.06 16.29 0.53
C LYS A 478 19.35 17.08 -0.56
N ILE A 479 18.30 17.84 -0.22
CA ILE A 479 17.59 18.71 -1.17
C ILE A 479 18.47 19.89 -1.61
N LEU A 480 19.25 20.46 -0.68
CA LEU A 480 20.18 21.55 -0.95
C LEU A 480 21.44 21.05 -1.68
N ASP A 481 21.94 19.86 -1.36
CA ASP A 481 23.07 19.20 -2.04
C ASP A 481 22.73 18.94 -3.53
N ASP A 482 21.58 18.30 -3.80
CA ASP A 482 21.03 18.11 -5.15
C ASP A 482 20.86 19.44 -5.91
N PHE A 483 20.41 20.49 -5.20
CA PHE A 483 20.19 21.79 -5.82
C PHE A 483 21.50 22.55 -6.10
N ALA A 484 22.50 22.45 -5.24
CA ALA A 484 23.84 22.97 -5.50
C ALA A 484 24.44 22.31 -6.75
N GLN A 485 24.37 20.98 -6.83
CA GLN A 485 24.82 20.21 -8.00
C GLN A 485 24.10 20.60 -9.30
N TYR A 486 22.78 20.88 -9.23
CA TYR A 486 22.05 21.42 -10.39
C TYR A 486 22.59 22.79 -10.84
N ASN A 487 22.88 23.69 -9.91
CA ASN A 487 23.42 25.02 -10.22
C ASN A 487 24.86 24.99 -10.75
N GLU A 488 25.68 24.03 -10.30
CA GLU A 488 27.07 23.88 -10.74
C GLU A 488 27.21 23.20 -12.12
N ALA A 489 26.53 22.06 -12.31
CA ALA A 489 26.76 21.18 -13.47
C ALA A 489 25.50 20.80 -14.26
N GLY A 490 24.30 20.97 -13.68
CA GLY A 490 23.05 20.50 -14.26
C GLY A 490 22.96 18.97 -14.47
N ARG A 491 23.88 18.23 -13.84
CA ARG A 491 24.05 16.77 -13.96
C ARG A 491 24.66 16.18 -12.70
N ASP A 492 24.36 14.91 -12.49
CA ASP A 492 25.03 14.04 -11.52
C ASP A 492 26.46 13.66 -11.99
N PRO A 493 27.34 13.13 -11.10
CA PRO A 493 28.74 12.85 -11.45
C PRO A 493 28.93 11.65 -12.40
N ASP A 494 27.90 10.82 -12.53
CA ASP A 494 27.79 9.73 -13.52
C ASP A 494 27.39 10.24 -14.93
N GLY A 495 27.03 11.52 -15.05
CA GLY A 495 26.55 12.16 -16.26
C GLY A 495 25.02 12.17 -16.43
N THR A 496 24.26 11.63 -15.48
CA THR A 496 22.79 11.63 -15.46
C THR A 496 22.26 13.07 -15.45
N ALA A 497 21.24 13.33 -16.28
CA ALA A 497 20.69 14.68 -16.44
C ALA A 497 19.76 15.05 -15.28
N LEU A 498 20.04 16.20 -14.65
CA LEU A 498 19.35 16.70 -13.46
C LEU A 498 18.54 17.97 -13.82
N GLN A 499 17.30 18.06 -13.35
CA GLN A 499 16.43 19.22 -13.58
C GLN A 499 15.71 19.59 -12.28
N VAL A 500 15.82 20.86 -11.89
CA VAL A 500 15.15 21.39 -10.68
C VAL A 500 14.12 22.45 -11.08
N PHE A 501 12.93 22.32 -10.51
CA PHE A 501 11.81 23.25 -10.69
C PHE A 501 11.48 23.93 -9.37
N VAL A 502 11.12 25.21 -9.43
CA VAL A 502 10.58 25.96 -8.29
C VAL A 502 9.17 26.44 -8.60
N ALA A 503 8.35 26.48 -7.56
CA ALA A 503 7.04 27.15 -7.55
C ALA A 503 7.17 28.49 -6.84
N GLU A 504 6.70 29.55 -7.48
CA GLU A 504 6.88 30.95 -7.08
C GLU A 504 5.53 31.67 -7.02
N VAL A 505 5.25 32.34 -5.90
CA VAL A 505 4.03 33.12 -5.64
C VAL A 505 4.44 34.44 -5.02
N ALA A 506 4.07 35.56 -5.64
CA ALA A 506 4.37 36.92 -5.16
C ALA A 506 5.86 37.10 -4.78
N ASP A 507 6.74 36.75 -5.73
CA ASP A 507 8.21 36.81 -5.63
C ASP A 507 8.83 35.96 -4.49
N GLN A 508 8.07 35.03 -3.92
CA GLN A 508 8.54 34.06 -2.92
C GLN A 508 8.52 32.63 -3.45
N ILE A 509 9.60 31.89 -3.20
CA ILE A 509 9.68 30.45 -3.47
C ILE A 509 8.84 29.69 -2.44
N VAL A 510 7.81 28.98 -2.91
CA VAL A 510 6.86 28.23 -2.07
C VAL A 510 6.93 26.72 -2.30
N GLY A 511 7.64 26.26 -3.34
CA GLY A 511 7.85 24.84 -3.63
C GLY A 511 9.13 24.59 -4.43
N ILE A 512 9.67 23.37 -4.30
CA ILE A 512 10.81 22.86 -5.08
C ILE A 512 10.56 21.39 -5.45
N ALA A 513 10.94 21.01 -6.67
CA ALA A 513 10.95 19.62 -7.13
C ALA A 513 12.24 19.31 -7.91
N VAL A 514 12.86 18.17 -7.61
CA VAL A 514 14.09 17.69 -8.24
C VAL A 514 13.79 16.40 -9.01
N ILE A 515 14.07 16.40 -10.33
CA ILE A 515 13.97 15.21 -11.17
C ILE A 515 15.31 14.87 -11.84
N ARG A 516 15.53 13.58 -12.07
CA ARG A 516 16.63 13.02 -12.86
C ARG A 516 16.08 12.32 -14.10
N LYS A 517 16.90 12.09 -15.13
CA LYS A 517 16.56 11.14 -16.20
C LYS A 517 16.47 9.73 -15.60
N GLU A 518 15.41 8.99 -15.90
CA GLU A 518 15.35 7.57 -15.52
C GLU A 518 16.19 6.73 -16.49
N MET A 519 16.93 5.77 -15.95
CA MET A 519 17.85 4.89 -16.66
C MET A 519 17.46 3.41 -16.50
N ASP A 520 16.92 3.01 -15.34
CA ASP A 520 16.48 1.64 -15.04
C ASP A 520 15.10 1.28 -15.67
N ILE A 521 14.78 1.82 -16.85
CA ILE A 521 13.42 1.74 -17.43
C ILE A 521 13.02 0.29 -17.80
N GLU A 522 13.95 -0.52 -18.31
CA GLU A 522 13.69 -1.94 -18.62
C GLU A 522 13.49 -2.77 -17.33
N TYR A 523 14.25 -2.46 -16.27
CA TYR A 523 14.05 -3.03 -14.95
C TYR A 523 12.65 -2.67 -14.41
N ILE A 524 12.26 -1.39 -14.44
CA ILE A 524 10.94 -0.93 -14.00
C ILE A 524 9.81 -1.67 -14.73
N ARG A 525 9.91 -1.84 -16.06
CA ARG A 525 8.87 -2.53 -16.85
C ARG A 525 8.77 -4.03 -16.51
N SER A 526 9.90 -4.69 -16.28
CA SER A 526 9.97 -6.12 -15.97
C SER A 526 9.65 -6.43 -14.50
N HIS A 527 9.86 -5.49 -13.58
CA HIS A 527 9.71 -5.70 -12.14
C HIS A 527 8.43 -5.11 -11.54
N TYR A 528 7.71 -4.21 -12.22
CA TYR A 528 6.45 -3.62 -11.73
C TYR A 528 5.36 -3.64 -12.80
N ASN A 529 4.09 -3.71 -12.37
CA ASN A 529 2.93 -3.75 -13.27
C ASN A 529 2.57 -2.36 -13.83
N ILE A 530 3.56 -1.64 -14.36
CA ILE A 530 3.40 -0.28 -14.86
C ILE A 530 2.48 -0.19 -16.09
N GLU A 531 2.25 -1.33 -16.76
CA GLU A 531 1.35 -1.47 -17.91
C GLU A 531 -0.13 -1.25 -17.54
N ASP A 532 -0.51 -1.37 -16.26
CA ASP A 532 -1.83 -0.92 -15.75
C ASP A 532 -2.03 0.59 -15.93
N PHE A 533 -0.93 1.35 -15.93
CA PHE A 533 -0.94 2.81 -15.92
C PHE A 533 -0.45 3.44 -17.24
N ILE A 534 0.37 2.77 -18.04
CA ILE A 534 0.87 3.29 -19.33
C ILE A 534 0.97 2.27 -20.47
N TYR A 535 0.62 2.71 -21.68
CA TYR A 535 0.96 1.98 -22.91
C TYR A 535 2.42 2.22 -23.29
N PHE A 536 3.35 1.48 -22.68
CA PHE A 536 4.81 1.67 -22.77
C PHE A 536 5.35 1.93 -24.19
N SER A 537 4.78 1.28 -25.23
CA SER A 537 5.13 1.48 -26.66
C SER A 537 4.79 2.87 -27.22
N HIS A 538 4.20 3.75 -26.43
CA HIS A 538 3.89 5.15 -26.77
C HIS A 538 4.76 6.16 -25.99
N HIS A 539 5.76 5.69 -25.24
CA HIS A 539 6.69 6.54 -24.49
C HIS A 539 8.14 6.32 -24.97
N GLN A 540 8.86 7.41 -25.20
CA GLN A 540 10.29 7.37 -25.54
C GLN A 540 11.13 7.39 -24.25
N GLN A 541 12.33 6.80 -24.29
CA GLN A 541 13.22 6.72 -23.12
C GLN A 541 13.47 8.08 -22.45
N ASP A 542 13.62 9.16 -23.22
CA ASP A 542 13.83 10.51 -22.69
C ASP A 542 12.58 11.16 -22.07
N GLU A 543 11.37 10.64 -22.33
CA GLU A 543 10.13 11.14 -21.71
C GLU A 543 9.90 10.59 -20.29
N HIS A 544 10.72 9.63 -19.84
CA HIS A 544 10.69 9.13 -18.47
C HIS A 544 11.59 9.99 -17.57
N GLY A 545 11.11 10.28 -16.36
CA GLY A 545 11.87 10.97 -15.33
C GLY A 545 11.72 10.29 -13.98
N ARG A 546 12.78 10.34 -13.18
CA ARG A 546 12.78 9.93 -11.77
C ARG A 546 12.58 11.18 -10.93
N LEU A 547 11.56 11.19 -10.07
CA LEU A 547 11.35 12.24 -9.08
C LEU A 547 12.14 11.86 -7.82
N ASN A 548 12.98 12.76 -7.31
CA ASN A 548 13.84 12.50 -6.14
C ASN A 548 13.36 13.27 -4.90
N HIS A 549 12.97 14.53 -5.09
CA HIS A 549 12.52 15.42 -4.03
C HIS A 549 11.33 16.27 -4.50
N PHE A 550 10.37 16.51 -3.61
CA PHE A 550 9.24 17.43 -3.83
C PHE A 550 8.81 18.02 -2.47
N ALA A 551 9.06 19.30 -2.28
CA ALA A 551 8.55 20.07 -1.14
C ALA A 551 7.63 21.18 -1.65
N LEU A 552 6.50 21.36 -0.98
CA LEU A 552 5.54 22.44 -1.26
C LEU A 552 4.95 22.91 0.07
N ASN A 553 4.95 24.23 0.29
CA ASN A 553 4.35 24.86 1.47
C ASN A 553 2.87 24.43 1.59
N PRO A 554 2.42 23.91 2.76
CA PRO A 554 1.06 23.40 2.96
C PRO A 554 -0.05 24.36 2.51
N ILE A 555 0.14 25.68 2.63
CA ILE A 555 -0.81 26.72 2.18
C ILE A 555 -1.24 26.54 0.71
N PHE A 556 -0.35 26.01 -0.14
CA PHE A 556 -0.55 25.85 -1.57
C PHE A 556 -0.78 24.38 -1.99
N ARG A 557 -1.09 23.47 -1.05
CA ARG A 557 -1.21 22.01 -1.30
C ARG A 557 -2.18 21.66 -2.43
N HIS A 558 -3.27 22.40 -2.63
CA HIS A 558 -4.21 22.19 -3.74
C HIS A 558 -3.52 22.31 -5.12
N TYR A 559 -2.52 23.18 -5.27
CA TYR A 559 -1.74 23.30 -6.51
C TYR A 559 -0.74 22.15 -6.74
N THR A 560 -0.67 21.12 -5.89
CA THR A 560 0.23 19.97 -6.10
C THR A 560 -0.02 19.27 -7.45
N LYS A 561 -1.30 19.10 -7.84
CA LYS A 561 -1.69 18.55 -9.16
C LYS A 561 -1.15 19.40 -10.31
N PHE A 562 -1.25 20.73 -10.18
CA PHE A 562 -0.71 21.68 -11.14
C PHE A 562 0.83 21.65 -11.19
N PHE A 563 1.51 21.52 -10.05
CA PHE A 563 2.98 21.42 -10.02
C PHE A 563 3.47 20.14 -10.72
N LEU A 564 2.86 18.98 -10.46
CA LEU A 564 3.19 17.73 -11.16
C LEU A 564 2.92 17.81 -12.67
N LYS A 565 1.81 18.44 -13.09
CA LYS A 565 1.49 18.73 -14.50
C LYS A 565 2.58 19.60 -15.17
N GLU A 566 3.00 20.68 -14.51
CA GLU A 566 4.02 21.59 -15.05
C GLU A 566 5.41 20.97 -15.12
N ILE A 567 5.79 20.12 -14.16
CA ILE A 567 7.04 19.34 -14.21
C ILE A 567 7.05 18.43 -15.45
N LEU A 568 5.92 17.78 -15.77
CA LEU A 568 5.77 16.98 -17.00
C LEU A 568 5.88 17.85 -18.26
N ARG A 569 5.20 19.01 -18.32
CA ARG A 569 5.20 19.91 -19.49
C ARG A 569 6.57 20.55 -19.73
N LEU A 570 7.19 21.11 -18.70
CA LEU A 570 8.46 21.84 -18.78
C LEU A 570 9.68 20.91 -18.87
N GLY A 571 9.63 19.74 -18.20
CA GLY A 571 10.68 18.73 -18.26
C GLY A 571 10.68 17.89 -19.54
N TYR A 572 9.74 18.13 -20.47
CA TYR A 572 9.48 17.28 -21.64
C TYR A 572 9.21 15.81 -21.27
N LYS A 573 8.56 15.58 -20.12
CA LYS A 573 8.25 14.25 -19.59
C LYS A 573 6.79 13.86 -19.83
N SER A 574 6.55 12.55 -19.79
CA SER A 574 5.21 11.94 -19.81
C SER A 574 4.96 11.03 -18.60
N CYS A 575 6.02 10.53 -17.96
CA CYS A 575 5.96 9.70 -16.75
C CYS A 575 6.97 10.18 -15.71
N LEU A 576 6.56 10.19 -14.44
CA LEU A 576 7.43 10.42 -13.29
C LEU A 576 7.37 9.20 -12.35
N TYR A 577 8.53 8.65 -12.02
CA TYR A 577 8.70 7.51 -11.14
C TYR A 577 9.33 7.95 -9.81
N TYR A 578 8.83 7.45 -8.68
CA TYR A 578 9.42 7.66 -7.36
C TYR A 578 9.72 6.32 -6.67
N PRO A 579 10.97 5.84 -6.72
CA PRO A 579 11.41 4.64 -6.01
C PRO A 579 11.68 4.94 -4.53
N VAL A 580 10.93 4.26 -3.65
CA VAL A 580 11.04 4.34 -2.19
C VAL A 580 11.81 3.13 -1.67
N TYR A 581 13.07 3.34 -1.33
CA TYR A 581 13.92 2.32 -0.71
C TYR A 581 13.58 2.20 0.78
N SER A 582 13.51 0.98 1.30
CA SER A 582 13.35 0.74 2.74
C SER A 582 14.62 1.21 3.47
N GLN A 583 14.53 2.35 4.16
CA GLN A 583 15.64 2.84 4.99
C GLN A 583 15.64 2.13 6.33
N THR A 584 16.70 1.35 6.59
CA THR A 584 16.97 0.74 7.90
C THR A 584 17.32 1.83 8.93
N ARG A 585 16.28 2.45 9.51
CA ARG A 585 16.41 3.38 10.63
C ARG A 585 15.90 2.74 11.90
N GLU A 586 16.81 2.47 12.83
CA GLU A 586 16.45 2.05 14.19
C GLU A 586 15.97 3.27 14.98
N GLY A 587 14.66 3.46 15.04
CA GLY A 587 14.01 4.57 15.73
C GLY A 587 12.52 4.32 15.91
N LYS A 588 11.97 4.72 17.07
CA LYS A 588 10.53 4.63 17.35
C LYS A 588 9.77 5.65 16.47
N LEU A 589 8.53 5.30 16.11
CA LEU A 589 7.71 5.94 15.06
C LEU A 589 8.38 5.97 13.67
N GLN A 590 8.11 4.94 12.86
CA GLN A 590 8.09 5.08 11.41
C GLN A 590 6.89 5.96 11.03
N SER A 591 7.07 7.28 11.04
CA SER A 591 6.07 8.19 10.51
C SER A 591 6.23 8.29 8.98
N SER A 592 5.11 8.34 8.25
CA SER A 592 5.08 8.44 6.78
C SER A 592 5.65 9.79 6.25
N TYR A 593 6.06 10.68 7.16
CA TYR A 593 6.69 11.98 6.90
C TYR A 593 8.20 11.87 6.67
N SER A 594 8.77 10.67 6.74
CA SER A 594 10.21 10.38 6.55
C SER A 594 10.70 10.49 5.10
N HIS A 595 9.81 10.76 4.15
CA HIS A 595 10.10 10.89 2.72
C HIS A 595 10.30 12.35 2.29
N SER A 596 11.11 12.56 1.25
CA SER A 596 11.36 13.86 0.59
C SER A 596 10.17 14.39 -0.21
N LEU A 597 8.96 13.85 0.01
CA LEU A 597 7.84 13.89 -0.94
C LEU A 597 6.45 13.91 -0.26
N THR A 598 6.40 14.11 1.06
CA THR A 598 5.17 14.05 1.88
C THR A 598 4.02 14.94 1.37
N SER A 599 4.33 16.10 0.77
CA SER A 599 3.32 16.99 0.20
C SER A 599 2.58 16.39 -1.01
N ALA A 600 3.20 15.47 -1.77
CA ALA A 600 2.66 14.98 -3.04
C ALA A 600 2.46 13.46 -3.16
N LEU A 601 2.97 12.64 -2.24
CA LEU A 601 2.88 11.17 -2.31
C LEU A 601 1.46 10.64 -2.60
N HIS A 602 0.43 11.19 -1.94
CA HIS A 602 -0.97 10.77 -2.14
C HIS A 602 -1.54 11.01 -3.56
N TYR A 603 -0.93 11.91 -4.36
CA TYR A 603 -1.32 12.15 -5.76
C TYR A 603 -0.55 11.24 -6.75
N LEU A 604 0.47 10.52 -6.28
CA LEU A 604 1.06 9.40 -7.02
C LEU A 604 0.19 8.15 -6.84
N VAL A 605 0.41 7.13 -7.67
CA VAL A 605 -0.17 5.78 -7.49
C VAL A 605 0.94 4.79 -7.15
N PRO A 606 0.80 3.95 -6.11
CA PRO A 606 1.74 2.87 -5.86
C PRO A 606 1.55 1.77 -6.92
N VAL A 607 2.64 1.27 -7.48
CA VAL A 607 2.64 0.30 -8.58
C VAL A 607 2.98 -1.08 -8.03
N ARG A 608 2.10 -2.07 -8.24
CA ARG A 608 2.31 -3.44 -7.73
C ARG A 608 3.59 -4.06 -8.33
N PRO A 609 4.45 -4.70 -7.51
CA PRO A 609 5.58 -5.47 -8.03
C PRO A 609 5.10 -6.72 -8.78
N ARG A 610 5.85 -7.14 -9.81
CA ARG A 610 5.64 -8.39 -10.54
C ARG A 610 6.41 -9.53 -9.89
N ARG A 611 5.79 -10.70 -9.78
CA ARG A 611 6.48 -11.94 -9.43
C ARG A 611 7.43 -12.34 -10.57
N GLN A 612 8.73 -12.27 -10.32
CA GLN A 612 9.76 -12.70 -11.26
C GLN A 612 9.81 -14.23 -11.41
N ILE A 613 10.27 -14.68 -12.58
CA ILE A 613 10.70 -16.05 -12.84
C ILE A 613 12.12 -16.21 -12.33
N VAL A 614 12.40 -17.28 -11.57
CA VAL A 614 13.78 -17.70 -11.30
C VAL A 614 14.27 -18.50 -12.50
N TYR A 615 15.08 -17.89 -13.37
CA TYR A 615 15.53 -18.50 -14.62
C TYR A 615 16.77 -19.40 -14.41
N PRO A 616 16.83 -20.60 -15.01
CA PRO A 616 18.04 -21.42 -15.05
C PRO A 616 19.01 -20.88 -16.13
N LEU A 617 19.63 -19.73 -15.85
CA LEU A 617 20.44 -18.95 -16.81
C LEU A 617 21.48 -19.79 -17.56
N GLU A 618 22.20 -20.68 -16.85
CA GLU A 618 23.21 -21.56 -17.44
C GLU A 618 22.64 -22.53 -18.49
N LYS A 619 21.42 -23.07 -18.26
CA LYS A 619 20.74 -24.00 -19.17
C LYS A 619 20.12 -23.28 -20.36
N LEU A 620 19.73 -22.01 -20.19
CA LEU A 620 19.17 -21.19 -21.26
C LEU A 620 20.27 -20.62 -22.17
N GLY A 621 21.43 -20.26 -21.62
CA GLY A 621 22.57 -19.75 -22.39
C GLY A 621 22.21 -18.52 -23.22
N ILE A 622 22.33 -18.61 -24.54
CA ILE A 622 21.94 -17.54 -25.47
C ILE A 622 20.43 -17.23 -25.47
N ASN A 623 19.61 -18.14 -24.95
CA ASN A 623 18.16 -18.00 -24.85
C ASN A 623 17.72 -17.49 -23.47
N ALA A 624 18.65 -16.96 -22.65
CA ALA A 624 18.33 -16.30 -21.39
C ALA A 624 17.74 -14.90 -21.62
N PRO A 625 16.93 -14.38 -20.68
CA PRO A 625 16.48 -12.98 -20.70
C PRO A 625 17.66 -11.99 -20.53
N SER A 626 17.42 -10.70 -20.80
CA SER A 626 18.46 -9.68 -20.67
C SER A 626 18.93 -9.53 -19.20
N LYS A 627 20.14 -8.98 -19.02
CA LYS A 627 20.70 -8.73 -17.69
C LYS A 627 19.81 -7.81 -16.83
N GLU A 628 19.11 -6.85 -17.44
CA GLU A 628 18.19 -5.95 -16.75
C GLU A 628 16.92 -6.66 -16.25
N VAL A 629 16.46 -7.70 -16.95
CA VAL A 629 15.32 -8.55 -16.53
C VAL A 629 15.75 -9.56 -15.45
N SER A 630 17.03 -9.90 -15.36
CA SER A 630 17.59 -10.86 -14.39
C SER A 630 18.44 -10.20 -13.28
N LYS A 631 18.27 -8.88 -13.10
CA LYS A 631 19.06 -8.01 -12.21
C LYS A 631 18.58 -8.12 -10.77
N ASP A 632 19.37 -8.73 -9.87
CA ASP A 632 19.07 -8.62 -8.43
C ASP A 632 19.56 -7.25 -7.91
N GLN A 633 18.67 -6.27 -7.91
CA GLN A 633 18.88 -4.90 -7.45
C GLN A 633 18.25 -4.71 -6.07
N VAL A 634 18.80 -3.79 -5.26
CA VAL A 634 18.24 -3.41 -3.95
C VAL A 634 16.75 -3.06 -4.11
N SER A 635 15.88 -3.80 -3.41
CA SER A 635 14.43 -3.71 -3.56
C SER A 635 13.87 -2.37 -3.06
N TYR A 636 12.89 -1.82 -3.77
CA TYR A 636 12.20 -0.56 -3.47
C TYR A 636 10.72 -0.65 -3.84
N ALA A 637 9.85 0.13 -3.20
CA ALA A 637 8.50 0.32 -3.69
C ALA A 637 8.46 1.39 -4.78
N LEU A 638 7.71 1.15 -5.85
CA LEU A 638 7.59 2.12 -6.95
C LEU A 638 6.27 2.89 -6.84
N ASN A 639 6.36 4.22 -6.87
CA ASN A 639 5.21 5.11 -7.06
C ASN A 639 5.32 5.80 -8.42
N HIS A 640 4.18 6.13 -9.05
CA HIS A 640 4.12 6.64 -10.41
C HIS A 640 3.13 7.81 -10.57
N THR A 641 3.37 8.69 -11.53
CA THR A 641 2.34 9.58 -12.09
C THR A 641 2.61 9.93 -13.55
N ASN A 642 1.57 10.30 -14.30
CA ASN A 642 1.60 10.68 -15.71
C ASN A 642 0.53 11.75 -16.01
N ARG A 643 0.48 12.24 -17.25
CA ARG A 643 -0.40 13.38 -17.61
C ARG A 643 -1.88 13.13 -17.29
N LYS A 644 -2.43 11.95 -17.61
CA LYS A 644 -3.83 11.59 -17.31
C LYS A 644 -4.14 11.51 -15.81
N LEU A 645 -3.20 10.99 -15.00
CA LEU A 645 -3.32 10.94 -13.53
C LEU A 645 -3.30 12.33 -12.87
N THR A 646 -2.62 13.34 -13.44
CA THR A 646 -2.56 14.68 -12.81
C THR A 646 -3.91 15.36 -12.64
N LEU A 647 -4.87 15.11 -13.55
CA LEU A 647 -6.24 15.63 -13.46
C LEU A 647 -7.25 14.56 -12.98
N GLU A 648 -6.79 13.45 -12.43
CA GLU A 648 -7.67 12.38 -11.95
C GLU A 648 -8.21 12.71 -10.56
N PRO A 649 -9.54 12.65 -10.33
CA PRO A 649 -10.07 12.62 -8.98
C PRO A 649 -9.72 11.28 -8.33
N LYS A 650 -9.38 11.30 -7.04
CA LYS A 650 -9.32 10.11 -6.20
C LYS A 650 -10.43 10.21 -5.16
N VAL A 651 -11.06 9.09 -4.82
CA VAL A 651 -12.05 9.03 -3.74
C VAL A 651 -11.30 8.95 -2.41
N THR A 652 -11.39 10.00 -1.59
CA THR A 652 -10.82 9.98 -0.25
C THR A 652 -11.71 9.21 0.72
N VAL A 653 -11.10 8.32 1.50
CA VAL A 653 -11.71 7.58 2.59
C VAL A 653 -11.13 8.09 3.92
N ASN A 654 -11.98 8.70 4.74
CA ASN A 654 -11.63 9.27 6.05
C ASN A 654 -11.91 8.33 7.24
N ALA A 655 -12.65 7.24 7.04
CA ALA A 655 -12.94 6.26 8.08
C ALA A 655 -11.66 5.73 8.74
N ARG A 656 -11.64 5.69 10.08
CA ARG A 656 -10.54 5.15 10.88
C ARG A 656 -10.57 3.62 10.81
N ILE A 657 -9.72 3.06 9.93
CA ILE A 657 -9.60 1.62 9.71
C ILE A 657 -8.41 1.13 10.54
N VAL A 658 -8.71 0.38 11.62
CA VAL A 658 -7.70 -0.11 12.57
C VAL A 658 -7.54 -1.62 12.42
N VAL A 659 -6.35 -2.06 12.03
CA VAL A 659 -5.96 -3.47 11.93
C VAL A 659 -5.14 -3.86 13.16
N VAL A 660 -5.50 -4.96 13.83
CA VAL A 660 -4.77 -5.49 14.99
C VAL A 660 -4.09 -6.81 14.63
N GLY A 661 -2.75 -6.81 14.66
CA GLY A 661 -1.90 -7.95 14.35
C GLY A 661 -1.37 -7.95 12.92
N ALA A 662 -0.04 -7.89 12.78
CA ALA A 662 0.67 -7.88 11.50
C ALA A 662 0.87 -9.29 10.89
N SER A 663 -0.12 -10.17 10.98
CA SER A 663 -0.08 -11.50 10.36
C SER A 663 -0.18 -11.42 8.83
N SER A 664 0.15 -12.50 8.10
CA SER A 664 0.01 -12.59 6.64
C SER A 664 -1.39 -12.20 6.14
N VAL A 665 -2.44 -12.40 6.95
CA VAL A 665 -3.82 -11.96 6.65
C VAL A 665 -3.96 -10.44 6.77
N GLY A 666 -3.48 -9.86 7.87
CA GLY A 666 -3.49 -8.41 8.09
C GLY A 666 -2.62 -7.65 7.08
N ILE A 667 -1.46 -8.19 6.73
CA ILE A 667 -0.61 -7.62 5.67
C ILE A 667 -1.30 -7.68 4.30
N SER A 668 -1.93 -8.80 3.92
CA SER A 668 -2.59 -8.86 2.60
C SER A 668 -3.87 -8.01 2.51
N PHE A 669 -4.55 -7.80 3.65
CA PHE A 669 -5.61 -6.80 3.75
C PHE A 669 -5.07 -5.39 3.45
N LEU A 670 -3.99 -4.98 4.12
CA LEU A 670 -3.34 -3.68 3.91
C LEU A 670 -2.77 -3.53 2.48
N GLU A 671 -2.11 -4.56 1.95
CA GLU A 671 -1.63 -4.68 0.56
C GLU A 671 -2.76 -4.39 -0.43
N THR A 672 -3.93 -5.01 -0.22
CA THR A 672 -5.06 -4.89 -1.15
C THR A 672 -5.60 -3.46 -1.17
N LEU A 673 -5.79 -2.83 0.00
CA LEU A 673 -6.30 -1.45 0.11
C LEU A 673 -5.29 -0.41 -0.42
N VAL A 674 -4.00 -0.52 -0.08
CA VAL A 674 -2.98 0.47 -0.47
C VAL A 674 -2.79 0.53 -1.99
N PHE A 675 -2.93 -0.60 -2.69
CA PHE A 675 -2.81 -0.66 -4.15
C PHE A 675 -4.12 -0.36 -4.91
N CYS A 676 -5.19 0.12 -4.26
CA CYS A 676 -6.37 0.67 -4.95
C CYS A 676 -6.07 2.10 -5.45
N SER A 677 -5.64 2.23 -6.70
CA SER A 677 -5.06 3.45 -7.28
C SER A 677 -6.00 4.67 -7.29
N HIS A 678 -7.30 4.46 -7.43
CA HIS A 678 -8.36 5.49 -7.43
C HIS A 678 -8.84 5.89 -6.04
N LEU A 679 -8.50 5.11 -5.00
CA LEU A 679 -8.85 5.41 -3.61
C LEU A 679 -7.71 6.13 -2.89
N LYS A 680 -8.04 6.80 -1.79
CA LYS A 680 -7.08 7.49 -0.90
C LYS A 680 -7.53 7.34 0.54
N PHE A 681 -7.04 6.29 1.21
CA PHE A 681 -7.23 6.11 2.65
C PHE A 681 -6.35 7.11 3.41
N ASN A 682 -6.97 7.99 4.21
CA ASN A 682 -6.24 8.94 5.06
C ASN A 682 -5.89 8.32 6.43
N ASN A 683 -6.79 7.50 6.99
CA ASN A 683 -6.80 7.10 8.40
C ASN A 683 -6.65 5.57 8.57
N LEU A 684 -5.61 4.98 7.95
CA LEU A 684 -5.33 3.54 8.00
C LEU A 684 -4.21 3.24 9.03
N THR A 685 -4.51 2.40 10.02
CA THR A 685 -3.64 2.18 11.19
C THR A 685 -3.45 0.69 11.49
N LEU A 686 -2.21 0.29 11.80
CA LEU A 686 -1.84 -1.06 12.24
C LEU A 686 -1.33 -1.03 13.68
N ILE A 687 -2.00 -1.77 14.58
CA ILE A 687 -1.55 -2.07 15.93
C ILE A 687 -0.83 -3.42 15.90
N SER A 688 0.45 -3.46 16.30
CA SER A 688 1.27 -4.68 16.26
C SER A 688 2.40 -4.65 17.28
N THR A 689 2.75 -5.80 17.85
CA THR A 689 3.77 -5.99 18.90
C THR A 689 5.12 -5.35 18.57
N HIS A 690 5.58 -5.53 17.34
CA HIS A 690 6.85 -5.02 16.81
C HIS A 690 6.64 -4.05 15.61
N GLY A 691 5.38 -3.73 15.30
CA GLY A 691 4.97 -2.93 14.14
C GLY A 691 4.86 -3.76 12.86
N LEU A 692 5.22 -3.17 11.71
CA LEU A 692 5.33 -3.89 10.44
C LEU A 692 6.52 -4.88 10.43
N PRO A 693 6.40 -6.03 9.75
CA PRO A 693 7.52 -6.96 9.50
C PRO A 693 8.52 -6.40 8.47
N GLY A 694 9.61 -7.14 8.20
CA GLY A 694 10.59 -6.80 7.16
C GLY A 694 11.52 -5.61 7.46
N LYS A 695 11.54 -5.09 8.70
CA LYS A 695 12.41 -3.95 9.09
C LYS A 695 13.89 -4.31 9.24
N ARG A 696 14.17 -5.55 9.64
CA ARG A 696 15.53 -6.09 9.85
C ARG A 696 15.77 -7.17 8.80
N LEU A 697 16.45 -6.79 7.72
CA LEU A 697 16.92 -7.71 6.69
C LEU A 697 18.05 -8.58 7.26
N LEU A 698 17.69 -9.68 7.92
CA LEU A 698 18.58 -10.83 8.03
C LEU A 698 19.03 -11.18 6.61
N HIS A 699 20.35 -11.21 6.36
CA HIS A 699 20.85 -11.48 5.01
C HIS A 699 20.28 -12.80 4.48
N ASN A 700 20.00 -12.86 3.17
CA ASN A 700 19.25 -13.93 2.48
C ASN A 700 19.77 -15.37 2.72
N GLU A 701 20.97 -15.51 3.30
CA GLU A 701 21.67 -16.77 3.57
C GLU A 701 21.51 -17.26 5.02
N GLN A 702 20.95 -16.45 5.93
CA GLN A 702 20.71 -16.84 7.32
C GLN A 702 19.39 -17.64 7.45
N ARG A 703 19.51 -18.89 7.89
CA ARG A 703 18.37 -19.80 8.07
C ARG A 703 17.39 -19.25 9.13
N LYS A 704 16.10 -19.25 8.81
CA LYS A 704 15.05 -18.78 9.72
C LYS A 704 14.57 -19.90 10.65
N PHE A 705 14.36 -19.56 11.92
CA PHE A 705 13.87 -20.48 12.95
C PHE A 705 12.45 -21.01 12.66
N LEU A 706 11.59 -20.17 12.08
CA LEU A 706 10.20 -20.48 11.77
C LEU A 706 10.04 -20.95 10.32
N ALA A 707 9.01 -21.76 10.06
CA ALA A 707 8.67 -22.19 8.72
C ALA A 707 7.97 -21.07 7.92
N SER A 708 8.12 -21.10 6.59
CA SER A 708 7.49 -20.14 5.68
C SER A 708 6.10 -20.62 5.22
N ASP A 709 5.13 -19.72 5.22
CA ASP A 709 3.83 -19.89 4.56
C ASP A 709 3.86 -19.46 3.08
N HIS A 710 5.01 -18.97 2.59
CA HIS A 710 5.24 -18.38 1.27
C HIS A 710 4.21 -17.30 0.84
N CYS A 711 3.52 -16.65 1.79
CA CYS A 711 2.59 -15.55 1.50
C CYS A 711 3.33 -14.22 1.26
N PHE A 712 4.39 -13.97 2.04
CA PHE A 712 5.26 -12.81 1.95
C PHE A 712 6.71 -13.19 2.26
N ASN A 713 7.66 -12.45 1.70
CA ASN A 713 9.08 -12.50 2.04
C ASN A 713 9.68 -11.09 2.21
N ASP A 714 10.94 -11.04 2.64
CA ASP A 714 11.64 -9.82 3.05
C ASP A 714 11.79 -8.82 1.89
N LYS A 715 11.94 -9.30 0.65
CA LYS A 715 11.89 -8.46 -0.55
C LYS A 715 10.48 -7.93 -0.80
N ASP A 716 9.42 -8.74 -0.61
CA ASP A 716 8.03 -8.29 -0.79
C ASP A 716 7.69 -7.10 0.12
N TYR A 717 8.06 -7.16 1.41
CA TYR A 717 7.83 -6.05 2.33
C TYR A 717 8.53 -4.75 1.88
N ALA A 718 9.75 -4.85 1.35
CA ALA A 718 10.49 -3.72 0.80
C ALA A 718 9.89 -3.19 -0.53
N LEU A 719 9.38 -4.08 -1.39
CA LEU A 719 8.68 -3.74 -2.64
C LEU A 719 7.29 -3.13 -2.42
N MET A 720 6.68 -3.35 -1.24
CA MET A 720 5.37 -2.80 -0.86
C MET A 720 5.47 -1.47 -0.11
N SER A 721 6.47 -1.30 0.77
CA SER A 721 6.69 -0.10 1.60
C SER A 721 5.43 0.41 2.33
N LEU A 722 4.71 -0.48 3.03
CA LEU A 722 3.47 -0.15 3.73
C LEU A 722 3.60 1.00 4.74
N CYS A 723 4.78 1.24 5.31
CA CYS A 723 5.05 2.38 6.21
C CYS A 723 4.88 3.77 5.54
N SER A 724 4.92 3.84 4.21
CA SER A 724 4.60 5.05 3.44
C SER A 724 3.10 5.40 3.45
N TRP A 725 2.24 4.45 3.83
CA TRP A 725 0.77 4.53 3.66
C TRP A 725 -0.04 4.13 4.91
N VAL A 726 0.57 3.44 5.88
CA VAL A 726 -0.08 2.88 7.07
C VAL A 726 0.59 3.42 8.33
N ASN A 727 -0.19 4.02 9.23
CA ASN A 727 0.29 4.44 10.55
C ASN A 727 0.54 3.21 11.43
N VAL A 728 1.67 3.15 12.14
CA VAL A 728 2.06 1.97 12.92
C VAL A 728 2.13 2.29 14.41
N VAL A 729 1.21 1.72 15.19
CA VAL A 729 1.22 1.75 16.67
C VAL A 729 1.89 0.48 17.17
N VAL A 730 2.99 0.64 17.92
CA VAL A 730 3.83 -0.49 18.36
C VAL A 730 3.47 -0.89 19.78
N GLY A 731 2.71 -1.98 19.92
CA GLY A 731 2.25 -2.50 21.20
C GLY A 731 1.26 -3.67 21.07
N ARG A 732 0.84 -4.21 22.22
CA ARG A 732 -0.19 -5.25 22.33
C ARG A 732 -1.55 -4.62 22.61
N MET A 733 -2.61 -5.14 21.99
CA MET A 733 -3.97 -4.84 22.41
C MET A 733 -4.26 -5.50 23.77
N THR A 734 -4.76 -4.73 24.73
CA THR A 734 -5.06 -5.20 26.10
C THR A 734 -6.53 -5.09 26.47
N ALA A 735 -7.31 -4.23 25.79
CA ALA A 735 -8.76 -4.16 25.89
C ALA A 735 -9.39 -3.58 24.60
N ILE A 736 -10.67 -3.86 24.38
CA ILE A 736 -11.51 -3.22 23.35
C ILE A 736 -12.75 -2.68 24.07
N ASP A 737 -13.08 -1.41 23.86
CA ASP A 737 -14.37 -0.83 24.23
C ASP A 737 -15.15 -0.51 22.96
N ARG A 738 -16.33 -1.14 22.86
CA ARG A 738 -17.21 -1.08 21.70
C ARG A 738 -18.17 0.10 21.72
N ALA A 739 -18.48 0.63 22.90
CA ALA A 739 -19.39 1.76 23.05
C ALA A 739 -18.71 3.07 22.66
N ALA A 740 -17.46 3.27 23.08
CA ALA A 740 -16.63 4.40 22.67
C ALA A 740 -15.74 4.12 21.42
N LYS A 741 -15.91 2.96 20.78
CA LYS A 741 -15.11 2.46 19.64
C LYS A 741 -13.60 2.72 19.78
N GLN A 742 -13.02 2.23 20.86
CA GLN A 742 -11.61 2.44 21.19
C GLN A 742 -10.89 1.13 21.52
N VAL A 743 -9.63 1.02 21.10
CA VAL A 743 -8.72 -0.07 21.45
C VAL A 743 -7.68 0.47 22.44
N VAL A 744 -7.49 -0.23 23.56
CA VAL A 744 -6.42 0.08 24.51
C VAL A 744 -5.19 -0.77 24.18
N VAL A 745 -4.05 -0.10 24.10
CA VAL A 745 -2.74 -0.69 23.78
C VAL A 745 -1.84 -0.67 25.01
N SER A 746 -0.95 -1.65 25.13
CA SER A 746 0.11 -1.73 26.15
C SER A 746 0.82 -0.38 26.29
N LYS A 747 0.98 0.10 27.55
CA LYS A 747 1.25 1.50 27.99
C LYS A 747 0.01 2.37 28.27
N SER A 748 -1.20 1.90 27.98
CA SER A 748 -2.45 2.68 28.08
C SER A 748 -2.60 3.76 27.00
N GLU A 749 -1.95 3.57 25.84
CA GLU A 749 -2.28 4.33 24.63
C GLU A 749 -3.67 3.90 24.13
N ILE A 750 -4.45 4.84 23.59
CA ILE A 750 -5.83 4.64 23.13
C ILE A 750 -5.89 4.92 21.63
N VAL A 751 -6.53 4.03 20.86
CA VAL A 751 -6.69 4.16 19.41
C VAL A 751 -8.16 4.02 19.04
N PHE A 752 -8.77 5.10 18.52
CA PHE A 752 -10.16 5.10 18.06
C PHE A 752 -10.32 4.45 16.68
N TYR A 753 -11.46 3.80 16.44
CA TYR A 753 -11.78 3.16 15.16
C TYR A 753 -13.21 3.47 14.71
N ASP A 754 -13.42 3.48 13.40
CA ASP A 754 -14.75 3.37 12.79
C ASP A 754 -15.00 1.93 12.35
N HIS A 755 -13.95 1.24 11.89
CA HIS A 755 -13.90 -0.20 11.64
C HIS A 755 -12.65 -0.83 12.28
N LEU A 756 -12.85 -1.92 13.03
CA LEU A 756 -11.79 -2.71 13.67
C LEU A 756 -11.64 -4.05 12.95
N ILE A 757 -10.40 -4.42 12.63
CA ILE A 757 -10.05 -5.65 11.92
C ILE A 757 -9.10 -6.46 12.80
N LEU A 758 -9.58 -7.60 13.30
CA LEU A 758 -8.82 -8.49 14.18
C LEU A 758 -8.12 -9.58 13.36
N CYS A 759 -6.78 -9.50 13.29
CA CYS A 759 -5.90 -10.35 12.48
C CYS A 759 -4.70 -10.88 13.29
N THR A 760 -4.79 -10.95 14.63
CA THR A 760 -3.69 -11.36 15.53
C THR A 760 -3.17 -12.79 15.29
N GLY A 761 -4.02 -13.72 14.83
CA GLY A 761 -3.65 -15.12 14.62
C GLY A 761 -3.52 -15.91 15.92
N LEU A 762 -2.74 -17.00 15.90
CA LEU A 762 -2.47 -17.86 17.05
C LEU A 762 -0.97 -17.89 17.35
N GLN A 763 -0.61 -17.67 18.61
CA GLN A 763 0.77 -17.58 19.10
C GLN A 763 1.13 -18.83 19.91
N TYR A 764 2.36 -19.32 19.80
CA TYR A 764 2.89 -20.33 20.71
C TYR A 764 2.79 -19.84 22.16
N GLN A 765 2.39 -20.74 23.06
CA GLN A 765 2.17 -20.44 24.47
C GLN A 765 3.29 -21.01 25.36
N VAL A 766 3.46 -20.43 26.55
CA VAL A 766 4.29 -21.03 27.61
C VAL A 766 3.68 -22.39 27.97
N PRO A 767 4.43 -23.50 27.92
CA PRO A 767 3.90 -24.81 28.23
C PRO A 767 3.72 -24.91 29.75
N CYS A 768 2.51 -25.22 30.21
CA CYS A 768 2.28 -25.44 31.64
C CYS A 768 2.89 -26.80 32.04
N PRO A 769 3.83 -26.84 33.01
CA PRO A 769 4.23 -28.11 33.61
C PRO A 769 3.03 -28.76 34.31
N THR A 770 2.89 -30.08 34.23
CA THR A 770 1.75 -30.80 34.84
C THR A 770 1.82 -30.86 36.37
N GLY A 771 2.96 -30.52 36.97
CA GLY A 771 3.25 -30.65 38.39
C GLY A 771 3.66 -32.07 38.81
N ALA A 772 3.64 -33.05 37.90
CA ALA A 772 3.96 -34.45 38.20
C ALA A 772 5.36 -34.63 38.79
N ASP A 773 5.42 -35.29 39.94
CA ASP A 773 6.67 -35.74 40.55
C ASP A 773 7.19 -36.99 39.81
N ILE A 774 8.47 -36.94 39.40
CA ILE A 774 9.14 -38.07 38.73
C ILE A 774 9.32 -39.26 39.67
N GLU A 775 9.51 -39.05 40.97
CA GLU A 775 9.71 -40.13 41.94
C GLU A 775 8.45 -40.98 42.14
N GLN A 776 7.28 -40.40 41.88
CA GLN A 776 5.97 -41.08 41.93
C GLN A 776 5.66 -41.89 40.66
N HIS A 777 6.51 -41.81 39.62
CA HIS A 777 6.42 -42.58 38.37
C HIS A 777 5.08 -42.45 37.61
N LEU A 778 4.42 -41.29 37.75
CA LEU A 778 3.16 -40.97 37.07
C LEU A 778 3.28 -41.04 35.54
N THR A 779 2.22 -41.52 34.88
CA THR A 779 2.16 -41.70 33.43
C THR A 779 1.32 -40.60 32.77
N ASN A 780 1.53 -40.36 31.47
CA ASN A 780 0.78 -39.34 30.72
C ASN A 780 -0.74 -39.44 30.85
N ARG A 781 -1.31 -40.64 31.06
CA ARG A 781 -2.76 -40.85 31.21
C ARG A 781 -3.33 -40.17 32.45
N GLU A 782 -2.52 -39.98 33.49
CA GLU A 782 -2.94 -39.43 34.78
C GLU A 782 -2.79 -37.90 34.82
N VAL A 783 -2.02 -37.32 33.89
CA VAL A 783 -1.65 -35.88 33.89
C VAL A 783 -1.98 -35.10 32.61
N LEU A 784 -2.58 -35.74 31.59
CA LEU A 784 -2.90 -35.12 30.30
C LEU A 784 -3.82 -33.89 30.42
N GLU A 785 -4.79 -33.88 31.34
CA GLU A 785 -5.67 -32.71 31.52
C GLU A 785 -4.97 -31.53 32.21
N LEU A 786 -3.96 -31.81 33.05
CA LEU A 786 -3.15 -30.77 33.67
C LEU A 786 -2.22 -30.09 32.65
N SER A 787 -1.74 -30.83 31.62
CA SER A 787 -0.92 -30.25 30.53
C SER A 787 -1.70 -29.34 29.56
N LYS A 788 -3.03 -29.27 29.68
CA LYS A 788 -3.90 -28.37 28.89
C LYS A 788 -4.16 -27.03 29.58
N GLN A 789 -3.76 -26.86 30.84
CA GLN A 789 -3.93 -25.61 31.56
C GLN A 789 -3.03 -24.50 31.00
N ARG A 790 -3.46 -23.25 31.11
CA ARG A 790 -2.62 -22.09 30.75
C ARG A 790 -1.67 -21.80 31.91
N TYR A 791 -0.37 -21.68 31.63
CA TYR A 791 0.62 -21.34 32.65
C TYR A 791 0.39 -19.92 33.20
N THR A 792 0.46 -19.77 34.52
CA THR A 792 0.19 -18.51 35.25
C THR A 792 1.34 -18.01 36.12
N GLY A 793 2.46 -18.74 36.16
CA GLY A 793 3.67 -18.33 36.89
C GLY A 793 4.52 -17.31 36.13
N THR A 794 5.67 -16.94 36.71
CA THR A 794 6.69 -16.17 36.01
C THR A 794 7.30 -16.99 34.87
N VAL A 795 7.49 -16.37 33.69
CA VAL A 795 8.11 -17.02 32.54
C VAL A 795 9.63 -17.05 32.75
N PRO A 796 10.31 -18.21 32.68
CA PRO A 796 11.75 -18.27 32.87
C PRO A 796 12.54 -17.50 31.80
N SER A 797 13.61 -16.83 32.22
CA SER A 797 14.47 -15.97 31.39
C SER A 797 15.18 -16.69 30.23
N ASN A 798 15.34 -18.01 30.33
CA ASN A 798 15.91 -18.88 29.30
C ASN A 798 14.87 -19.81 28.65
N LEU A 799 13.57 -19.52 28.81
CA LEU A 799 12.49 -20.12 28.04
C LEU A 799 12.13 -19.22 26.86
N PHE A 800 12.29 -19.75 25.64
CA PHE A 800 12.10 -19.02 24.40
C PHE A 800 10.85 -19.49 23.67
N ILE A 801 10.08 -18.53 23.18
CA ILE A 801 8.88 -18.71 22.38
C ILE A 801 9.07 -17.79 21.18
N LEU A 802 9.08 -18.35 19.97
CA LEU A 802 9.31 -17.61 18.74
C LEU A 802 8.00 -17.57 17.94
N ASN A 803 7.42 -16.39 17.78
CA ASN A 803 6.17 -16.18 17.04
C ASN A 803 6.37 -15.36 15.76
N ASP A 804 7.34 -14.46 15.75
CA ASP A 804 7.65 -13.58 14.63
C ASP A 804 9.17 -13.41 14.43
N GLU A 805 9.54 -12.65 13.41
CA GLU A 805 10.94 -12.46 13.00
C GLU A 805 11.75 -11.62 14.01
N GLU A 806 11.11 -10.81 14.84
CA GLU A 806 11.77 -10.00 15.86
C GLU A 806 12.03 -10.81 17.14
N ASP A 807 11.17 -11.79 17.47
CA ASP A 807 11.53 -12.87 18.40
C ASP A 807 12.79 -13.61 17.89
N CYS A 808 12.80 -14.01 16.61
CA CYS A 808 13.93 -14.74 16.02
C CYS A 808 15.22 -13.91 15.96
N ALA A 809 15.15 -12.61 15.64
CA ALA A 809 16.31 -11.72 15.61
C ALA A 809 16.90 -11.53 17.02
N ARG A 810 16.06 -11.29 18.02
CA ARG A 810 16.49 -11.20 19.43
C ARG A 810 17.11 -12.51 19.92
N MET A 811 16.55 -13.65 19.51
CA MET A 811 17.10 -14.98 19.79
C MET A 811 18.49 -15.18 19.17
N LEU A 812 18.69 -14.77 17.91
CA LEU A 812 20.00 -14.83 17.23
C LEU A 812 21.05 -14.00 17.96
N CYS A 813 20.72 -12.77 18.36
CA CYS A 813 21.62 -11.91 19.14
C CYS A 813 22.00 -12.56 20.48
N TRP A 814 21.01 -13.10 21.21
CA TRP A 814 21.26 -13.75 22.50
C TRP A 814 22.15 -14.99 22.36
N LEU A 815 21.88 -15.87 21.38
CA LEU A 815 22.70 -17.05 21.10
C LEU A 815 24.16 -16.67 20.80
N ARG A 816 24.38 -15.67 19.93
CA ARG A 816 25.73 -15.17 19.58
C ARG A 816 26.49 -14.55 20.75
N SER A 817 25.78 -13.96 21.72
CA SER A 817 26.38 -13.42 22.95
C SER A 817 26.60 -14.46 24.07
N SER A 818 26.07 -15.67 23.91
CA SER A 818 26.07 -16.71 24.94
C SER A 818 27.15 -17.77 24.72
N SER A 819 27.72 -18.32 25.79
CA SER A 819 28.62 -19.49 25.74
C SER A 819 27.90 -20.82 25.50
N ILE A 820 26.59 -20.81 25.20
CA ILE A 820 25.77 -22.01 25.05
C ILE A 820 26.11 -22.78 23.76
N LEU A 821 26.62 -22.10 22.73
CA LEU A 821 26.95 -22.72 21.44
C LEU A 821 28.06 -23.78 21.51
N THR A 822 28.97 -23.68 22.48
CA THR A 822 30.15 -24.57 22.58
C THR A 822 29.93 -25.78 23.50
N GLU A 823 29.25 -25.58 24.65
CA GLU A 823 29.10 -26.58 25.72
C GLU A 823 27.68 -26.68 26.31
N GLY A 824 26.76 -25.79 25.93
CA GLY A 824 25.41 -25.75 26.48
C GLY A 824 24.49 -26.84 25.94
N LYS A 825 23.52 -27.24 26.77
CA LYS A 825 22.46 -28.19 26.40
C LYS A 825 21.17 -27.43 26.09
N VAL A 826 20.46 -27.77 25.03
CA VAL A 826 19.23 -27.08 24.61
C VAL A 826 18.10 -28.08 24.44
N ILE A 827 16.92 -27.75 24.96
CA ILE A 827 15.69 -28.51 24.74
C ILE A 827 14.85 -27.76 23.70
N VAL A 828 14.40 -28.47 22.66
CA VAL A 828 13.34 -28.01 21.75
C VAL A 828 12.11 -28.88 21.99
N TYR A 829 11.00 -28.29 22.43
CA TYR A 829 9.78 -29.01 22.84
C TYR A 829 8.61 -28.70 21.89
N GLY A 830 8.25 -29.67 21.04
CA GLY A 830 7.20 -29.53 20.04
C GLY A 830 7.30 -30.57 18.93
N ASN A 831 6.28 -30.63 18.06
CA ASN A 831 6.25 -31.47 16.85
C ASN A 831 5.55 -30.69 15.72
N THR A 832 6.14 -29.56 15.37
CA THR A 832 5.65 -28.64 14.33
C THR A 832 6.80 -28.32 13.38
N LEU A 833 6.47 -27.88 12.15
CA LEU A 833 7.49 -27.54 11.15
C LEU A 833 8.48 -26.47 11.67
N ASP A 834 7.99 -25.49 12.44
CA ASP A 834 8.78 -24.46 13.15
C ASP A 834 9.83 -25.07 14.12
N ALA A 835 9.52 -26.21 14.75
CA ALA A 835 10.44 -26.89 15.65
C ALA A 835 11.57 -27.59 14.89
N PHE A 836 11.25 -28.25 13.76
CA PHE A 836 12.25 -28.86 12.88
C PHE A 836 13.18 -27.81 12.26
N THR A 837 12.65 -26.68 11.77
CA THR A 837 13.45 -25.56 11.24
C THR A 837 14.29 -24.90 12.32
N THR A 838 13.82 -24.84 13.57
CA THR A 838 14.62 -24.39 14.72
C THR A 838 15.79 -25.32 15.01
N VAL A 839 15.60 -26.64 15.04
CA VAL A 839 16.70 -27.60 15.26
C VAL A 839 17.79 -27.46 14.18
N GLU A 840 17.40 -27.39 12.90
CA GLU A 840 18.35 -27.21 11.79
C GLU A 840 19.02 -25.82 11.80
N THR A 841 18.36 -24.79 12.34
CA THR A 841 18.95 -23.46 12.51
C THR A 841 19.97 -23.45 13.66
N LEU A 842 19.69 -24.11 14.80
CA LEU A 842 20.65 -24.27 15.89
C LEU A 842 21.91 -25.05 15.45
N LEU A 843 21.73 -26.15 14.70
CA LEU A 843 22.83 -26.90 14.09
C LEU A 843 23.68 -26.01 13.16
N ASN A 844 23.04 -25.18 12.32
CA ASN A 844 23.73 -24.27 11.39
C ASN A 844 24.48 -23.12 12.08
N ILE A 845 24.04 -22.68 13.26
CA ILE A 845 24.75 -21.67 14.08
C ILE A 845 26.00 -22.28 14.76
N GLY A 846 26.20 -23.61 14.66
CA GLY A 846 27.39 -24.32 15.13
C GLY A 846 27.18 -25.16 16.39
N MET A 847 25.93 -25.31 16.87
CA MET A 847 25.66 -26.23 17.97
C MET A 847 25.95 -27.69 17.57
N LYS A 848 26.67 -28.40 18.43
CA LYS A 848 26.82 -29.86 18.34
C LYS A 848 25.46 -30.51 18.58
N GLY A 849 25.01 -31.40 17.68
CA GLY A 849 23.70 -32.06 17.82
C GLY A 849 23.54 -32.88 19.11
N SER A 850 24.64 -33.40 19.68
CA SER A 850 24.64 -34.05 21.00
C SER A 850 24.32 -33.12 22.19
N GLY A 851 24.35 -31.80 21.98
CA GLY A 851 23.84 -30.79 22.90
C GLY A 851 22.36 -30.44 22.69
N ILE A 852 21.69 -31.03 21.69
CA ILE A 852 20.28 -30.76 21.37
C ILE A 852 19.42 -31.97 21.75
N TYR A 853 18.47 -31.73 22.66
CA TYR A 853 17.38 -32.64 22.96
C TYR A 853 16.11 -32.17 22.25
N PHE A 854 15.60 -32.97 21.33
CA PHE A 854 14.35 -32.69 20.64
C PHE A 854 13.24 -33.55 21.27
N VAL A 855 12.18 -32.92 21.77
CA VAL A 855 11.20 -33.57 22.64
C VAL A 855 9.80 -33.40 22.04
N HIS A 856 9.28 -34.48 21.46
CA HIS A 856 7.94 -34.51 20.88
C HIS A 856 6.87 -34.68 21.98
N PRO A 857 5.89 -33.78 22.09
CA PRO A 857 4.71 -33.99 22.91
C PRO A 857 3.83 -35.11 22.33
N PRO A 858 2.95 -35.75 23.12
CA PRO A 858 1.92 -36.65 22.60
C PRO A 858 1.05 -35.93 21.56
N ALA A 859 0.81 -36.60 20.42
CA ALA A 859 0.08 -35.99 19.31
C ALA A 859 -1.42 -35.84 19.61
N GLU A 860 -2.00 -34.67 19.27
CA GLU A 860 -3.45 -34.43 19.37
C GLU A 860 -4.24 -35.04 18.20
N SER A 861 -3.55 -35.48 17.14
CA SER A 861 -4.14 -36.10 15.96
C SER A 861 -3.20 -37.15 15.36
N ASN A 862 -3.76 -38.11 14.62
CA ASN A 862 -2.98 -39.15 13.94
C ASN A 862 -2.28 -38.66 12.65
N ILE A 863 -2.02 -37.35 12.55
CA ILE A 863 -1.44 -36.68 11.37
C ILE A 863 -0.23 -35.88 11.84
N THR A 864 0.93 -36.16 11.23
CA THR A 864 2.19 -35.44 11.42
C THR A 864 2.17 -34.08 10.72
N CYS A 865 3.08 -33.16 11.09
CA CYS A 865 3.16 -31.86 10.40
C CYS A 865 3.76 -31.92 8.98
N ILE A 866 4.26 -33.09 8.55
CA ILE A 866 4.82 -33.35 7.21
C ILE A 866 3.87 -34.22 6.37
N ASN A 867 3.10 -35.11 7.01
CA ASN A 867 2.14 -36.05 6.41
C ASN A 867 2.72 -36.86 5.23
N ASN A 868 3.97 -37.30 5.35
CA ASN A 868 4.67 -38.09 4.33
C ASN A 868 5.83 -38.90 4.93
N TYR A 869 5.60 -40.21 5.09
CA TYR A 869 6.54 -41.17 5.69
C TYR A 869 7.93 -41.21 5.02
N ASP A 870 8.01 -41.03 3.69
CA ASP A 870 9.30 -41.02 2.97
C ASP A 870 10.20 -39.87 3.45
N VAL A 871 9.58 -38.70 3.68
CA VAL A 871 10.24 -37.47 4.11
C VAL A 871 10.52 -37.50 5.61
N GLU A 872 9.55 -37.96 6.41
CA GLU A 872 9.70 -38.12 7.86
C GLU A 872 10.86 -39.05 8.20
N SER A 873 10.94 -40.24 7.58
CA SER A 873 12.05 -41.17 7.79
C SER A 873 13.40 -40.63 7.27
N ALA A 874 13.41 -39.66 6.35
CA ALA A 874 14.65 -39.00 5.92
C ALA A 874 15.10 -37.90 6.90
N VAL A 875 14.16 -37.23 7.57
CA VAL A 875 14.43 -36.26 8.64
C VAL A 875 14.86 -36.95 9.94
N GLU A 876 14.26 -38.09 10.28
CA GLU A 876 14.67 -38.93 11.43
C GLU A 876 16.10 -39.49 11.28
N ASP A 877 16.43 -40.02 10.09
CA ASP A 877 17.80 -40.43 9.75
C ASP A 877 18.78 -39.26 9.92
N ALA A 878 18.40 -38.05 9.51
CA ALA A 878 19.24 -36.87 9.53
C ALA A 878 19.45 -36.30 10.94
N LEU A 879 18.40 -36.24 11.76
CA LEU A 879 18.49 -35.93 13.20
C LEU A 879 19.45 -36.90 13.91
N SER A 880 19.29 -38.20 13.62
CA SER A 880 20.15 -39.26 14.16
C SER A 880 21.61 -39.11 13.71
N ALA A 881 21.84 -38.79 12.43
CA ALA A 881 23.18 -38.57 11.87
C ALA A 881 23.86 -37.29 12.41
N ALA A 882 23.10 -36.26 12.75
CA ALA A 882 23.59 -35.07 13.44
C ALA A 882 23.87 -35.31 14.94
N GLY A 883 23.43 -36.45 15.50
CA GLY A 883 23.57 -36.78 16.91
C GLY A 883 22.51 -36.13 17.83
N VAL A 884 21.43 -35.59 17.27
CA VAL A 884 20.31 -35.01 18.03
C VAL A 884 19.55 -36.14 18.72
N THR A 885 19.32 -36.01 20.03
CA THR A 885 18.61 -37.04 20.79
C THR A 885 17.12 -36.72 20.83
N VAL A 886 16.30 -37.58 20.21
CA VAL A 886 14.85 -37.36 20.06
C VAL A 886 14.04 -38.19 21.06
N PHE A 887 13.17 -37.55 21.82
CA PHE A 887 12.24 -38.17 22.78
C PHE A 887 10.80 -38.07 22.27
N HIS A 888 10.00 -39.12 22.49
CA HIS A 888 8.63 -39.25 21.99
C HIS A 888 7.62 -39.40 23.14
N ASP A 889 6.36 -39.01 22.88
CA ASP A 889 5.25 -39.02 23.85
C ASP A 889 5.62 -38.42 25.22
N ALA A 890 6.33 -37.29 25.23
CA ALA A 890 6.83 -36.68 26.46
C ALA A 890 5.97 -35.47 26.88
N LEU A 891 5.38 -35.50 28.07
CA LEU A 891 4.71 -34.32 28.65
C LEU A 891 5.63 -33.64 29.67
N LEU A 892 5.73 -32.31 29.60
CA LEU A 892 6.48 -31.51 30.57
C LEU A 892 5.86 -31.64 31.98
N ALA A 893 6.61 -32.26 32.90
CA ALA A 893 6.17 -32.53 34.26
C ALA A 893 6.46 -31.34 35.19
N GLN A 894 7.74 -30.95 35.29
CA GLN A 894 8.24 -29.88 36.16
C GLN A 894 9.51 -29.25 35.55
N TRP A 895 9.78 -27.99 35.89
CA TRP A 895 11.13 -27.42 35.82
C TRP A 895 11.79 -27.51 37.20
N ASN A 896 13.11 -27.65 37.24
CA ASN A 896 13.94 -27.55 38.44
C ASN A 896 13.40 -28.32 39.69
N HIS A 897 12.83 -29.53 39.49
CA HIS A 897 12.18 -30.34 40.55
C HIS A 897 11.09 -29.60 41.34
N GLY A 898 10.30 -28.76 40.66
CA GLY A 898 9.20 -27.99 41.28
C GLY A 898 9.66 -26.78 42.09
N GLN A 899 10.96 -26.47 42.10
CA GLN A 899 11.53 -25.26 42.67
C GLN A 899 11.47 -24.10 41.64
N HIS A 900 11.73 -22.87 42.07
CA HIS A 900 12.76 -22.06 41.39
C HIS A 900 12.77 -22.04 39.85
N PRO A 901 11.67 -21.77 39.10
CA PRO A 901 11.61 -22.13 37.67
C PRO A 901 12.55 -21.29 36.79
N ASP A 902 12.99 -20.13 37.27
CA ASP A 902 13.90 -19.22 36.55
C ASP A 902 15.30 -19.17 37.20
N PRO A 903 16.39 -19.39 36.44
CA PRO A 903 16.43 -19.96 35.08
C PRO A 903 16.24 -21.49 35.11
N ILE A 904 15.79 -22.08 34.01
CA ILE A 904 15.63 -23.53 33.88
C ILE A 904 17.01 -24.19 33.74
N TYR A 905 17.42 -24.97 34.74
CA TYR A 905 18.62 -25.83 34.69
C TYR A 905 18.29 -27.27 34.29
N ASN A 906 17.08 -27.71 34.60
CA ASN A 906 16.58 -29.03 34.22
C ASN A 906 15.07 -29.04 33.97
N ALA A 907 14.66 -29.85 33.01
CA ALA A 907 13.27 -30.13 32.70
C ALA A 907 12.99 -31.63 32.91
N CYS A 908 11.88 -31.90 33.58
CA CYS A 908 11.39 -33.23 33.93
C CYS A 908 10.19 -33.55 33.05
N PHE A 909 10.11 -34.78 32.53
CA PHE A 909 9.06 -35.22 31.61
C PHE A 909 8.43 -36.55 32.04
N THR A 910 7.10 -36.67 31.96
CA THR A 910 6.42 -37.97 32.00
C THR A 910 6.31 -38.56 30.59
N THR A 911 6.13 -39.88 30.49
CA THR A 911 5.83 -40.56 29.22
C THR A 911 4.69 -41.57 29.40
N SER A 912 4.43 -42.36 28.35
CA SER A 912 3.59 -43.56 28.40
C SER A 912 4.21 -44.74 29.17
N THR A 913 5.50 -44.69 29.54
CA THR A 913 6.24 -45.84 30.13
C THR A 913 7.04 -45.51 31.38
N LYS A 914 7.94 -44.52 31.32
CA LYS A 914 8.76 -44.06 32.45
C LYS A 914 9.10 -42.57 32.32
N PRO A 915 9.02 -41.77 33.40
CA PRO A 915 9.51 -40.39 33.36
C PRO A 915 11.04 -40.30 33.23
N PHE A 916 11.51 -39.18 32.68
CA PHE A 916 12.94 -38.88 32.51
C PHE A 916 13.25 -37.39 32.78
N ARG A 917 14.51 -37.09 33.06
CA ARG A 917 15.03 -35.73 33.30
C ARG A 917 16.07 -35.37 32.25
N LEU A 918 16.00 -34.14 31.76
CA LEU A 918 17.03 -33.51 30.92
C LEU A 918 17.61 -32.29 31.63
N GLU A 919 18.88 -32.00 31.34
CA GLU A 919 19.55 -30.77 31.78
C GLU A 919 19.61 -29.80 30.61
N CYS A 920 19.41 -28.51 30.84
CA CYS A 920 19.40 -27.50 29.79
C CYS A 920 19.93 -26.15 30.27
N SER A 921 20.46 -25.39 29.32
CA SER A 921 20.84 -23.98 29.42
C SER A 921 19.80 -23.07 28.74
N ALA A 922 19.01 -23.60 27.81
CA ALA A 922 17.86 -22.93 27.18
C ALA A 922 16.75 -23.93 26.81
N PHE A 923 15.50 -23.46 26.77
CA PHE A 923 14.31 -24.25 26.46
C PHE A 923 13.46 -23.53 25.40
N PHE A 924 13.28 -24.12 24.22
CA PHE A 924 12.43 -23.60 23.14
C PHE A 924 11.06 -24.29 23.17
N SER A 925 9.97 -23.52 23.22
CA SER A 925 8.60 -24.06 23.22
C SER A 925 7.87 -23.85 21.90
N PHE A 926 7.53 -24.96 21.26
CA PHE A 926 6.65 -25.05 20.08
C PHE A 926 5.46 -25.99 20.35
N TYR A 927 5.02 -26.12 21.61
CA TYR A 927 4.04 -27.12 22.04
C TYR A 927 2.65 -26.91 21.39
N LYS A 928 2.02 -25.75 21.61
CA LYS A 928 0.70 -25.40 21.05
C LYS A 928 0.63 -23.92 20.70
N LYS A 929 0.00 -23.60 19.56
CA LYS A 929 -0.45 -22.24 19.23
C LYS A 929 -1.88 -22.03 19.77
N ASN A 930 -2.14 -20.92 20.43
CA ASN A 930 -3.45 -20.50 20.92
C ASN A 930 -3.56 -18.97 20.87
N VAL A 931 -4.72 -18.39 21.18
CA VAL A 931 -4.85 -16.95 21.38
C VAL A 931 -4.12 -16.56 22.67
N ASP A 932 -3.26 -15.56 22.58
CA ASP A 932 -2.64 -14.86 23.70
C ASP A 932 -3.65 -14.48 24.81
N TYR A 933 -3.19 -14.39 26.07
CA TYR A 933 -4.08 -14.17 27.21
C TYR A 933 -4.66 -12.76 27.27
N GLU A 934 -3.85 -11.73 26.97
CA GLU A 934 -4.29 -10.33 26.97
C GLU A 934 -5.33 -10.12 25.85
N THR A 935 -5.05 -10.70 24.67
CA THR A 935 -5.92 -10.73 23.50
C THR A 935 -7.25 -11.48 23.76
N PHE A 936 -7.19 -12.68 24.37
CA PHE A 936 -8.39 -13.45 24.73
C PHE A 936 -9.25 -12.71 25.77
N LYS A 937 -8.61 -12.14 26.80
CA LYS A 937 -9.30 -11.34 27.81
C LYS A 937 -9.98 -10.13 27.18
N ALA A 938 -9.30 -9.39 26.30
CA ALA A 938 -9.86 -8.26 25.59
C ALA A 938 -11.12 -8.63 24.78
N PHE A 939 -11.16 -9.79 24.12
CA PHE A 939 -12.36 -10.27 23.42
C PHE A 939 -13.52 -10.62 24.37
N ASN A 940 -13.21 -11.33 25.47
CA ASN A 940 -14.19 -11.73 26.47
C ASN A 940 -14.82 -10.51 27.17
N ASP A 941 -13.99 -9.58 27.63
CA ASP A 941 -14.42 -8.40 28.38
C ASP A 941 -15.22 -7.43 27.47
N ALA A 942 -14.88 -7.37 26.17
CA ALA A 942 -15.67 -6.69 25.14
C ALA A 942 -16.96 -7.44 24.73
N CYS A 943 -17.27 -8.57 25.35
CA CYS A 943 -18.44 -9.41 25.02
C CYS A 943 -18.51 -9.79 23.52
N LEU A 944 -17.36 -10.14 22.93
CA LEU A 944 -17.29 -10.77 21.62
C LEU A 944 -17.48 -12.28 21.75
N VAL A 945 -18.22 -12.90 20.82
CA VAL A 945 -18.57 -14.33 20.91
C VAL A 945 -17.34 -15.19 20.64
N TYR A 946 -16.92 -15.95 21.65
CA TYR A 946 -15.74 -16.80 21.61
C TYR A 946 -16.11 -18.26 21.94
N ASP A 947 -15.84 -19.18 21.01
CA ASP A 947 -16.16 -20.61 21.09
C ASP A 947 -14.90 -21.42 20.72
N GLY A 948 -13.94 -21.43 21.64
CA GLY A 948 -12.56 -21.90 21.43
C GLY A 948 -11.70 -21.00 20.53
N ARG A 949 -12.36 -20.23 19.65
CA ARG A 949 -11.84 -19.19 18.75
C ARG A 949 -12.87 -18.06 18.63
N LEU A 950 -12.48 -16.91 18.07
CA LEU A 950 -13.42 -15.81 17.81
C LEU A 950 -14.41 -16.21 16.71
N VAL A 951 -15.71 -16.03 16.96
CA VAL A 951 -16.77 -16.48 16.06
C VAL A 951 -17.12 -15.40 15.03
N ILE A 952 -17.23 -15.81 13.76
CA ILE A 952 -17.54 -14.94 12.63
C ILE A 952 -18.65 -15.47 11.71
N ASP A 953 -19.20 -14.58 10.89
CA ASP A 953 -20.07 -14.90 9.75
C ASP A 953 -19.31 -15.16 8.42
N THR A 954 -20.06 -15.41 7.35
CA THR A 954 -19.62 -15.59 5.95
C THR A 954 -18.94 -14.37 5.34
N THR A 955 -19.07 -13.19 5.97
CA THR A 955 -18.57 -11.88 5.53
C THR A 955 -17.57 -11.27 6.53
N PHE A 956 -16.97 -12.12 7.38
CA PHE A 956 -15.97 -11.77 8.38
C PHE A 956 -16.46 -10.90 9.57
N HIS A 957 -17.75 -10.56 9.70
CA HIS A 957 -18.22 -9.85 10.91
C HIS A 957 -18.15 -10.76 12.13
N THR A 958 -17.89 -10.15 13.29
CA THR A 958 -18.17 -10.76 14.61
C THR A 958 -19.65 -10.55 14.98
N ASN A 959 -20.01 -10.66 16.26
CA ASN A 959 -21.30 -10.19 16.78
C ASN A 959 -21.41 -8.65 16.90
N ASP A 960 -20.46 -7.91 16.33
CA ASP A 960 -20.48 -6.46 16.18
C ASP A 960 -20.16 -6.08 14.72
N ILE A 961 -21.01 -5.27 14.09
CA ILE A 961 -20.86 -4.89 12.68
C ILE A 961 -19.65 -3.97 12.42
N ALA A 962 -19.17 -3.26 13.45
CA ALA A 962 -17.97 -2.45 13.36
C ALA A 962 -16.68 -3.28 13.51
N ILE A 963 -16.78 -4.56 13.92
CA ILE A 963 -15.62 -5.42 14.22
C ILE A 963 -15.64 -6.66 13.32
N ARG A 964 -14.70 -6.71 12.38
CA ARG A 964 -14.41 -7.89 11.55
C ARG A 964 -13.22 -8.67 12.08
N ALA A 965 -13.14 -9.96 11.77
CA ALA A 965 -12.00 -10.80 12.14
C ALA A 965 -11.67 -11.84 11.07
N ALA A 966 -10.39 -12.18 10.92
CA ALA A 966 -9.93 -13.13 9.92
C ALA A 966 -8.67 -13.91 10.36
N GLY A 967 -8.32 -14.95 9.59
CA GLY A 967 -7.15 -15.79 9.87
C GLY A 967 -7.35 -16.79 11.01
N SER A 968 -6.25 -17.42 11.44
CA SER A 968 -6.26 -18.61 12.32
C SER A 968 -6.90 -18.43 13.69
N LEU A 969 -7.11 -17.18 14.15
CA LEU A 969 -7.82 -16.86 15.39
C LEU A 969 -9.35 -17.08 15.31
N THR A 970 -9.89 -17.28 14.10
CA THR A 970 -11.35 -17.33 13.83
C THR A 970 -11.90 -18.73 13.61
N LYS A 971 -13.22 -18.85 13.80
CA LYS A 971 -14.08 -20.01 13.49
C LYS A 971 -15.42 -19.49 12.95
N PHE A 972 -16.00 -20.14 11.94
CA PHE A 972 -17.35 -19.80 11.46
C PHE A 972 -18.41 -20.15 12.51
N SER A 973 -19.49 -19.36 12.57
CA SER A 973 -20.62 -19.60 13.47
C SER A 973 -21.21 -20.99 13.33
N ASN A 974 -21.57 -21.61 14.46
CA ASN A 974 -22.17 -22.95 14.50
C ASN A 974 -23.49 -23.05 13.68
N ARG A 975 -24.09 -21.91 13.28
CA ARG A 975 -25.25 -21.85 12.35
C ARG A 975 -25.01 -22.49 10.98
N TYR A 976 -23.75 -22.58 10.56
CA TYR A 976 -23.34 -23.16 9.27
C TYR A 976 -23.05 -24.67 9.34
N TYR A 977 -23.12 -25.30 10.53
CA TYR A 977 -22.85 -26.73 10.75
C TYR A 977 -21.47 -27.23 10.27
N SER A 978 -20.53 -26.32 9.99
CA SER A 978 -19.24 -26.60 9.31
C SER A 978 -18.04 -26.36 10.24
N ASN A 979 -18.09 -26.92 11.45
CA ASN A 979 -17.16 -26.61 12.53
C ASN A 979 -15.69 -27.00 12.27
N GLU A 980 -15.44 -27.93 11.35
CA GLU A 980 -14.10 -28.40 10.94
C GLU A 980 -13.39 -27.43 9.98
N TRP A 981 -14.16 -26.59 9.28
CA TRP A 981 -13.64 -25.58 8.37
C TRP A 981 -13.42 -24.25 9.09
N THR A 982 -12.21 -23.73 8.97
CA THR A 982 -11.80 -22.45 9.55
C THR A 982 -10.84 -21.75 8.59
N HIS A 983 -10.55 -20.47 8.83
CA HIS A 983 -9.51 -19.77 8.08
C HIS A 983 -8.11 -20.42 8.18
N SER A 984 -7.82 -21.29 9.16
CA SER A 984 -6.56 -22.06 9.19
C SER A 984 -6.49 -23.21 8.17
N ASN A 985 -7.57 -23.51 7.43
CA ASN A 985 -7.60 -24.53 6.37
C ASN A 985 -7.20 -23.96 4.98
N PHE A 986 -7.25 -22.64 4.79
CA PHE A 986 -7.06 -21.96 3.50
C PHE A 986 -5.77 -21.11 3.47
N SER A 987 -5.53 -20.42 2.35
CA SER A 987 -4.37 -19.52 2.19
C SER A 987 -4.57 -18.19 2.92
N SER A 988 -3.66 -17.83 3.83
CA SER A 988 -3.70 -16.56 4.58
C SER A 988 -3.78 -15.33 3.66
N LYS A 989 -3.05 -15.35 2.54
CA LYS A 989 -3.02 -14.25 1.56
C LYS A 989 -4.36 -14.10 0.83
N GLU A 990 -4.99 -15.21 0.43
CA GLU A 990 -6.33 -15.18 -0.17
C GLU A 990 -7.39 -14.67 0.81
N ILE A 991 -7.33 -15.09 2.09
CA ILE A 991 -8.24 -14.63 3.13
C ILE A 991 -8.11 -13.10 3.34
N GLY A 992 -6.89 -12.57 3.42
CA GLY A 992 -6.65 -11.13 3.59
C GLY A 992 -7.16 -10.30 2.39
N PHE A 993 -6.93 -10.80 1.17
CA PHE A 993 -7.49 -10.21 -0.05
C PHE A 993 -9.03 -10.23 -0.06
N GLN A 994 -9.66 -11.34 0.31
CA GLN A 994 -11.13 -11.47 0.32
C GLN A 994 -11.78 -10.62 1.41
N LEU A 995 -11.14 -10.47 2.58
CA LEU A 995 -11.56 -9.52 3.61
C LEU A 995 -11.51 -8.07 3.11
N ALA A 996 -10.44 -7.70 2.38
CA ALA A 996 -10.32 -6.37 1.81
C ALA A 996 -11.35 -6.13 0.69
N ALA A 997 -11.57 -7.10 -0.20
CA ALA A 997 -12.61 -7.04 -1.23
C ALA A 997 -14.02 -6.85 -0.63
N ALA A 998 -14.33 -7.58 0.45
CA ALA A 998 -15.59 -7.44 1.19
C ALA A 998 -15.74 -6.09 1.94
N MET A 999 -14.64 -5.38 2.22
CA MET A 999 -14.68 -4.02 2.79
C MET A 999 -14.63 -2.92 1.73
N LEU A 1000 -14.07 -3.16 0.55
CA LEU A 1000 -13.98 -2.16 -0.52
C LEU A 1000 -15.38 -1.74 -1.01
N SER A 1001 -16.37 -2.64 -1.02
CA SER A 1001 -17.77 -2.31 -1.34
C SER A 1001 -18.44 -1.33 -0.37
N LEU A 1002 -17.81 -1.00 0.77
CA LEU A 1002 -18.26 0.04 1.71
C LEU A 1002 -17.70 1.44 1.38
N PHE A 1003 -16.65 1.52 0.57
CA PHE A 1003 -15.86 2.74 0.36
C PHE A 1003 -15.67 3.13 -1.11
N ASP A 1004 -15.85 2.18 -2.02
CA ASP A 1004 -15.61 2.35 -3.45
C ASP A 1004 -16.95 2.53 -4.21
N PRO A 1005 -17.30 3.76 -4.63
CA PRO A 1005 -18.54 4.04 -5.35
C PRO A 1005 -18.55 3.50 -6.79
N THR A 1006 -17.48 2.85 -7.25
CA THR A 1006 -17.41 2.18 -8.56
C THR A 1006 -17.77 0.70 -8.51
N LEU A 1007 -17.88 0.11 -7.32
CA LEU A 1007 -18.36 -1.26 -7.12
C LEU A 1007 -19.88 -1.27 -6.94
N GLU A 1008 -20.54 -2.26 -7.51
CA GLU A 1008 -21.96 -2.49 -7.22
C GLU A 1008 -22.14 -2.87 -5.73
N PRO A 1009 -23.15 -2.32 -5.03
CA PRO A 1009 -23.42 -2.68 -3.65
C PRO A 1009 -23.78 -4.17 -3.58
N VAL A 1010 -23.09 -4.91 -2.69
CA VAL A 1010 -23.24 -6.36 -2.58
C VAL A 1010 -24.69 -6.71 -2.23
N THR A 1011 -25.39 -7.32 -3.18
CA THR A 1011 -26.73 -7.86 -2.96
C THR A 1011 -26.65 -9.00 -1.95
N GLU A 1012 -27.56 -9.00 -0.97
CA GLU A 1012 -27.66 -10.10 0.00
C GLU A 1012 -27.88 -11.43 -0.74
N PRO A 1013 -27.15 -12.50 -0.39
CA PRO A 1013 -27.31 -13.79 -1.06
C PRO A 1013 -28.73 -14.33 -0.84
N PRO A 1014 -29.33 -15.01 -1.83
CA PRO A 1014 -30.60 -15.72 -1.64
C PRO A 1014 -30.58 -16.60 -0.38
N ALA A 1015 -31.69 -16.61 0.38
CA ALA A 1015 -31.76 -17.19 1.72
C ALA A 1015 -31.36 -18.69 1.84
N ASP A 1016 -31.39 -19.44 0.73
CA ASP A 1016 -30.91 -20.83 0.66
C ASP A 1016 -29.38 -20.94 0.58
N LEU A 1017 -28.69 -19.92 0.02
CA LEU A 1017 -27.23 -19.83 -0.06
C LEU A 1017 -26.60 -19.23 1.22
N ASP A 1018 -27.37 -18.47 2.01
CA ASP A 1018 -26.93 -17.83 3.28
C ASP A 1018 -26.50 -18.83 4.38
N ARG A 1019 -26.56 -20.14 4.11
CA ARG A 1019 -26.10 -21.23 4.98
C ARG A 1019 -24.79 -21.89 4.55
N LEU A 1020 -24.19 -21.48 3.43
CA LEU A 1020 -22.92 -22.01 2.93
C LEU A 1020 -21.75 -21.13 3.37
N ILE A 1021 -20.65 -21.73 3.81
CA ILE A 1021 -19.40 -21.01 4.05
C ILE A 1021 -18.66 -20.72 2.73
N PRO A 1022 -17.84 -19.65 2.63
CA PRO A 1022 -17.11 -19.36 1.41
C PRO A 1022 -15.97 -20.37 1.22
N MET A 1023 -15.83 -20.91 0.00
CA MET A 1023 -14.79 -21.89 -0.34
C MET A 1023 -13.68 -21.26 -1.18
N TYR A 1024 -12.56 -20.97 -0.52
CA TYR A 1024 -11.37 -20.35 -1.11
C TYR A 1024 -10.52 -21.38 -1.88
N LYS A 1025 -9.81 -20.95 -2.93
CA LYS A 1025 -9.21 -21.84 -3.96
C LYS A 1025 -7.68 -21.78 -4.06
N GLY A 1026 -7.05 -20.78 -3.45
CA GLY A 1026 -5.61 -20.62 -3.38
C GLY A 1026 -4.95 -21.74 -2.56
N ALA A 1027 -3.81 -22.23 -3.03
CA ALA A 1027 -3.09 -23.30 -2.36
C ALA A 1027 -2.66 -22.90 -0.94
N LYS A 1028 -2.73 -23.87 -0.02
CA LYS A 1028 -2.03 -23.80 1.26
C LYS A 1028 -0.58 -24.24 1.02
N ILE A 1029 0.37 -23.46 1.50
CA ILE A 1029 1.80 -23.64 1.24
C ILE A 1029 2.55 -23.67 2.57
N GLN A 1030 3.52 -24.57 2.70
CA GLN A 1030 4.40 -24.70 3.84
C GLN A 1030 5.81 -25.04 3.35
N GLY A 1031 6.84 -24.37 3.85
CA GLY A 1031 8.22 -24.61 3.44
C GLY A 1031 9.24 -24.23 4.51
N GLY A 1032 10.49 -24.65 4.32
CA GLY A 1032 11.58 -24.40 5.27
C GLY A 1032 12.82 -25.23 4.97
N ILE A 1033 13.81 -25.15 5.86
CA ILE A 1033 15.02 -25.99 5.81
C ILE A 1033 14.96 -26.95 7.00
N LEU A 1034 14.87 -28.25 6.71
CA LEU A 1034 14.68 -29.32 7.69
C LEU A 1034 16.01 -30.02 8.05
N PRO A 1035 16.09 -30.71 9.21
CA PRO A 1035 17.30 -31.33 9.73
C PRO A 1035 18.11 -32.11 8.69
N GLY A 1036 19.41 -31.81 8.58
CA GLY A 1036 20.28 -32.34 7.52
C GLY A 1036 20.31 -31.52 6.22
N SER A 1037 19.94 -30.24 6.32
CA SER A 1037 19.98 -29.22 5.27
C SER A 1037 19.12 -29.53 4.05
N TYR A 1038 17.93 -30.10 4.27
CA TYR A 1038 16.97 -30.35 3.21
C TYR A 1038 16.00 -29.17 3.06
N HIS A 1039 15.99 -28.56 1.88
CA HIS A 1039 14.97 -27.63 1.44
C HIS A 1039 13.65 -28.39 1.25
N TYR A 1040 12.62 -28.00 2.00
CA TYR A 1040 11.28 -28.57 1.96
C TYR A 1040 10.27 -27.56 1.44
N LEU A 1041 9.39 -28.00 0.55
CA LEU A 1041 8.22 -27.25 0.08
C LEU A 1041 7.06 -28.22 -0.11
N HIS A 1042 5.96 -27.98 0.59
CA HIS A 1042 4.68 -28.64 0.40
C HIS A 1042 3.63 -27.62 -0.02
N ILE A 1043 2.88 -27.95 -1.08
CA ILE A 1043 1.79 -27.14 -1.64
C ILE A 1043 0.59 -28.08 -1.73
N SER A 1044 -0.57 -27.68 -1.23
CA SER A 1044 -1.79 -28.50 -1.27
C SER A 1044 -3.05 -27.66 -1.44
N LYS A 1045 -4.12 -28.30 -1.97
CA LYS A 1045 -5.45 -27.69 -1.98
C LYS A 1045 -5.95 -27.48 -0.54
N PRO A 1046 -6.72 -26.40 -0.27
CA PRO A 1046 -7.40 -26.24 1.01
C PRO A 1046 -8.26 -27.46 1.34
N ALA A 1047 -8.07 -28.01 2.54
CA ALA A 1047 -8.68 -29.27 2.97
C ALA A 1047 -8.80 -29.34 4.50
N ILE A 1048 -9.64 -30.26 4.97
CA ILE A 1048 -9.52 -30.82 6.31
C ILE A 1048 -8.34 -31.81 6.28
N PRO A 1049 -7.40 -31.77 7.26
CA PRO A 1049 -6.28 -32.70 7.28
C PRO A 1049 -6.71 -34.17 7.34
N THR A 1050 -6.13 -34.99 6.46
CA THR A 1050 -6.33 -36.45 6.40
C THR A 1050 -4.97 -37.13 6.23
N PRO A 1051 -4.68 -38.28 6.88
CA PRO A 1051 -3.45 -39.02 6.65
C PRO A 1051 -3.28 -39.39 5.16
N LEU A 1052 -2.07 -39.19 4.62
CA LEU A 1052 -1.78 -39.39 3.20
C LEU A 1052 -2.09 -40.83 2.73
N ASP A 1053 -1.82 -41.84 3.55
CA ASP A 1053 -2.10 -43.23 3.19
C ASP A 1053 -3.60 -43.57 3.20
N LEU A 1054 -4.40 -42.87 4.02
CA LEU A 1054 -5.86 -42.97 3.93
C LEU A 1054 -6.38 -42.29 2.65
N GLN A 1055 -5.81 -41.14 2.25
CA GLN A 1055 -6.14 -40.54 0.95
C GLN A 1055 -5.80 -41.50 -0.20
N ARG A 1056 -4.58 -42.08 -0.21
CA ARG A 1056 -4.13 -43.07 -1.20
C ARG A 1056 -5.00 -44.33 -1.27
N SER A 1057 -5.69 -44.68 -0.18
CA SER A 1057 -6.62 -45.82 -0.14
C SER A 1057 -8.00 -45.55 -0.73
N GLN A 1058 -8.33 -44.29 -1.06
CA GLN A 1058 -9.61 -43.94 -1.67
C GLN A 1058 -9.63 -44.34 -3.16
N PRO A 1059 -10.77 -44.85 -3.68
CA PRO A 1059 -10.90 -45.24 -5.09
C PRO A 1059 -10.74 -44.03 -6.03
N ASP A 1060 -11.03 -42.82 -5.54
CA ASP A 1060 -11.04 -41.57 -6.31
C ASP A 1060 -9.76 -40.73 -6.16
N PHE A 1061 -8.66 -41.32 -5.67
CA PHE A 1061 -7.40 -40.61 -5.42
C PHE A 1061 -6.69 -40.14 -6.72
N GLY A 1062 -6.97 -40.72 -7.88
CA GLY A 1062 -6.29 -40.36 -9.12
C GLY A 1062 -4.88 -40.95 -9.24
N SER A 1063 -3.85 -40.10 -9.28
CA SER A 1063 -2.48 -40.50 -9.67
C SER A 1063 -1.37 -39.73 -8.97
N ASP A 1064 -0.38 -40.44 -8.44
CA ASP A 1064 0.88 -39.91 -7.86
C ASP A 1064 2.02 -40.04 -8.90
N VAL A 1065 2.71 -38.94 -9.18
CA VAL A 1065 3.94 -38.90 -10.00
C VAL A 1065 5.11 -38.56 -9.08
N VAL A 1066 6.11 -39.45 -8.96
CA VAL A 1066 7.20 -39.32 -7.98
C VAL A 1066 8.56 -39.61 -8.62
N THR A 1067 9.54 -38.72 -8.42
CA THR A 1067 10.94 -38.91 -8.84
C THR A 1067 11.93 -38.76 -7.69
N GLY A 1068 13.09 -39.41 -7.83
CA GLY A 1068 14.20 -39.32 -6.89
C GLY A 1068 13.97 -40.07 -5.58
N ASN A 1069 14.62 -39.64 -4.50
CA ASN A 1069 14.55 -40.32 -3.20
C ASN A 1069 14.78 -39.36 -2.02
N ALA A 1070 13.98 -39.48 -0.96
CA ALA A 1070 14.00 -38.55 0.17
C ALA A 1070 15.32 -38.63 0.97
N LYS A 1071 15.78 -39.83 1.33
CA LYS A 1071 17.05 -40.03 2.06
C LYS A 1071 18.29 -39.59 1.25
N LYS A 1072 18.19 -39.49 -0.08
CA LYS A 1072 19.22 -38.88 -0.94
C LYS A 1072 19.09 -37.36 -1.08
N GLY A 1073 17.93 -36.78 -0.77
CA GLY A 1073 17.64 -35.36 -0.97
C GLY A 1073 17.41 -34.99 -2.43
N THR A 1074 16.62 -35.80 -3.15
CA THR A 1074 16.21 -35.54 -4.55
C THR A 1074 14.72 -35.81 -4.77
N TYR A 1075 13.89 -35.80 -3.73
CA TYR A 1075 12.50 -36.25 -3.79
C TYR A 1075 11.56 -35.16 -4.31
N PHE A 1076 10.83 -35.48 -5.37
CA PHE A 1076 9.77 -34.64 -5.91
C PHE A 1076 8.52 -35.50 -6.12
N ARG A 1077 7.40 -35.12 -5.49
CA ARG A 1077 6.07 -35.70 -5.70
C ARG A 1077 5.11 -34.66 -6.27
N LEU A 1078 4.37 -35.05 -7.31
CA LEU A 1078 3.16 -34.38 -7.79
C LEU A 1078 1.96 -35.30 -7.59
N TYR A 1079 0.88 -34.73 -7.06
CA TYR A 1079 -0.40 -35.41 -6.86
C TYR A 1079 -1.43 -34.84 -7.83
N ILE A 1080 -2.02 -35.72 -8.63
CA ILE A 1080 -2.88 -35.38 -9.76
C ILE A 1080 -4.22 -36.10 -9.60
N ASN A 1081 -5.30 -35.34 -9.49
CA ASN A 1081 -6.64 -35.87 -9.21
C ASN A 1081 -7.29 -36.59 -10.41
N ASN A 1082 -8.50 -37.15 -10.20
CA ASN A 1082 -9.30 -37.77 -11.26
C ASN A 1082 -9.54 -36.86 -12.49
N TYR A 1083 -9.65 -35.54 -12.28
CA TYR A 1083 -9.80 -34.52 -13.34
C TYR A 1083 -8.46 -34.09 -13.96
N LYS A 1084 -7.37 -34.81 -13.69
CA LYS A 1084 -6.02 -34.58 -14.21
C LYS A 1084 -5.42 -33.19 -13.92
N LEU A 1085 -5.87 -32.59 -12.82
CA LEU A 1085 -5.32 -31.35 -12.25
C LEU A 1085 -4.35 -31.65 -11.10
N VAL A 1086 -3.25 -30.89 -11.02
CA VAL A 1086 -2.30 -30.94 -9.90
C VAL A 1086 -2.95 -30.34 -8.64
N GLU A 1087 -3.16 -31.16 -7.62
CA GLU A 1087 -3.80 -30.77 -6.34
C GLU A 1087 -2.82 -30.73 -5.16
N ALA A 1088 -1.65 -31.36 -5.27
CA ALA A 1088 -0.57 -31.18 -4.30
C ALA A 1088 0.82 -31.41 -4.91
N ILE A 1089 1.83 -30.80 -4.28
CA ILE A 1089 3.24 -30.87 -4.65
C ILE A 1089 4.04 -31.07 -3.37
N THR A 1090 5.09 -31.90 -3.40
CA THR A 1090 6.02 -32.06 -2.27
C THR A 1090 7.45 -32.20 -2.80
N CYS A 1091 8.28 -31.21 -2.52
CA CYS A 1091 9.69 -31.14 -2.88
C CYS A 1091 10.54 -31.28 -1.61
N PHE A 1092 11.54 -32.15 -1.63
CA PHE A 1092 12.48 -32.37 -0.52
C PHE A 1092 13.88 -32.66 -1.09
N SER A 1093 14.73 -31.62 -1.09
CA SER A 1093 16.01 -31.58 -1.81
C SER A 1093 17.14 -31.06 -0.95
N LYS A 1094 18.37 -31.55 -1.14
CA LYS A 1094 19.56 -30.89 -0.56
C LYS A 1094 19.94 -29.62 -1.30
N GLU A 1095 19.80 -29.60 -2.62
CA GLU A 1095 20.03 -28.41 -3.44
C GLU A 1095 18.82 -27.45 -3.37
N PRO A 1096 19.04 -26.12 -3.28
CA PRO A 1096 17.97 -25.14 -3.29
C PRO A 1096 17.25 -25.12 -4.66
N PHE A 1097 15.94 -24.87 -4.65
CA PHE A 1097 15.10 -24.91 -5.85
C PHE A 1097 14.14 -23.71 -5.92
N PRO A 1098 13.66 -23.32 -7.12
CA PRO A 1098 12.83 -22.13 -7.30
C PRO A 1098 11.37 -22.35 -6.86
N SER A 1099 11.14 -22.25 -5.55
CA SER A 1099 9.81 -22.39 -4.93
C SER A 1099 8.74 -21.49 -5.58
N SER A 1100 9.08 -20.24 -5.88
CA SER A 1100 8.20 -19.27 -6.56
C SER A 1100 7.74 -19.70 -7.96
N ASN A 1101 8.54 -20.49 -8.67
CA ASN A 1101 8.17 -21.11 -9.94
C ASN A 1101 7.23 -22.31 -9.67
N TYR A 1102 7.63 -23.25 -8.80
CA TYR A 1102 6.89 -24.49 -8.56
C TYR A 1102 5.47 -24.28 -8.00
N ILE A 1103 5.25 -23.19 -7.25
CA ILE A 1103 3.89 -22.79 -6.80
C ILE A 1103 2.93 -22.56 -7.99
N ARG A 1104 3.42 -22.25 -9.20
CA ARG A 1104 2.57 -22.07 -10.41
C ARG A 1104 2.14 -23.37 -11.09
N LEU A 1105 2.73 -24.52 -10.71
CA LEU A 1105 2.34 -25.85 -11.22
C LEU A 1105 1.02 -26.34 -10.60
N PHE A 1106 0.67 -25.84 -9.41
CA PHE A 1106 -0.60 -26.13 -8.74
C PHE A 1106 -1.80 -25.64 -9.57
N GLY A 1107 -2.86 -26.45 -9.66
CA GLY A 1107 -4.06 -26.13 -10.44
C GLY A 1107 -3.87 -26.14 -11.97
N GLN A 1108 -2.72 -26.64 -12.47
CA GLN A 1108 -2.53 -26.90 -13.89
C GLN A 1108 -2.97 -28.33 -14.25
N HIS A 1109 -3.38 -28.51 -15.50
CA HIS A 1109 -3.73 -29.81 -16.07
C HIS A 1109 -2.47 -30.51 -16.60
N GLU A 1110 -2.37 -31.83 -16.46
CA GLU A 1110 -1.14 -32.59 -16.78
C GLU A 1110 -0.67 -32.41 -18.24
N GLN A 1111 -1.61 -32.20 -19.18
CA GLN A 1111 -1.30 -31.89 -20.58
C GLN A 1111 -0.58 -30.54 -20.76
N VAL A 1112 -0.93 -29.53 -19.97
CA VAL A 1112 -0.25 -28.21 -19.95
C VAL A 1112 1.17 -28.35 -19.39
N LEU A 1113 1.38 -29.34 -18.51
CA LEU A 1113 2.71 -29.77 -18.06
C LEU A 1113 3.37 -30.73 -19.09
N ASN A 1114 3.14 -30.48 -20.38
CA ASN A 1114 3.74 -31.19 -21.52
C ASN A 1114 3.42 -32.71 -21.55
N ASN A 1115 2.15 -33.06 -21.27
CA ASN A 1115 1.65 -34.45 -21.15
C ASN A 1115 2.44 -35.26 -20.10
N LEU A 1116 2.52 -34.69 -18.90
CA LEU A 1116 3.30 -35.16 -17.77
C LEU A 1116 3.06 -36.64 -17.44
N CYS A 1117 1.80 -37.09 -17.41
CA CYS A 1117 1.47 -38.47 -17.01
C CYS A 1117 2.04 -39.47 -18.02
N THR A 1118 1.69 -39.31 -19.30
CA THR A 1118 2.14 -40.19 -20.39
C THR A 1118 3.67 -40.26 -20.48
N ARG A 1119 4.35 -39.11 -20.39
CA ARG A 1119 5.82 -39.06 -20.41
C ARG A 1119 6.47 -39.72 -19.20
N PHE A 1120 5.83 -39.68 -18.03
CA PHE A 1120 6.32 -40.36 -16.84
C PHE A 1120 6.13 -41.88 -16.93
N ASP A 1121 4.96 -42.34 -17.40
CA ASP A 1121 4.68 -43.76 -17.64
C ASP A 1121 5.63 -44.36 -18.70
N ASP A 1122 5.91 -43.61 -19.77
CA ASP A 1122 6.92 -43.92 -20.80
C ASP A 1122 8.38 -43.79 -20.31
N LYS A 1123 8.60 -43.36 -19.05
CA LYS A 1123 9.92 -43.17 -18.39
C LYS A 1123 10.82 -42.13 -19.08
N LEU A 1124 10.23 -41.18 -19.78
CA LEU A 1124 10.92 -40.04 -20.40
C LEU A 1124 11.28 -38.94 -19.39
N ILE A 1125 10.73 -39.00 -18.17
CA ILE A 1125 10.99 -38.05 -17.08
C ILE A 1125 11.78 -38.78 -15.97
N PRO A 1126 13.12 -38.70 -15.97
CA PRO A 1126 13.95 -39.33 -14.93
C PRO A 1126 13.93 -38.55 -13.61
N ASP A 1127 13.69 -37.25 -13.66
CA ASP A 1127 13.72 -36.32 -12.54
C ASP A 1127 12.86 -35.07 -12.85
N LEU A 1128 11.96 -34.71 -11.93
CA LEU A 1128 11.09 -33.54 -12.07
C LEU A 1128 11.83 -32.21 -11.85
N TYR A 1129 12.92 -32.17 -11.07
CA TYR A 1129 13.68 -30.93 -10.85
C TYR A 1129 14.29 -30.43 -12.16
N SER A 1130 14.96 -31.31 -12.91
CA SER A 1130 15.50 -31.01 -14.23
C SER A 1130 14.40 -30.77 -15.27
N TYR A 1131 13.34 -31.58 -15.30
CA TYR A 1131 12.21 -31.42 -16.24
C TYR A 1131 11.57 -30.03 -16.15
N PHE A 1132 11.30 -29.51 -14.94
CA PHE A 1132 10.75 -28.17 -14.75
C PHE A 1132 11.77 -27.02 -14.89
N THR A 1133 13.03 -27.32 -15.22
CA THR A 1133 14.01 -26.31 -15.68
C THR A 1133 14.12 -26.23 -17.21
N GLU A 1134 13.35 -27.02 -17.95
CA GLU A 1134 13.33 -26.97 -19.42
C GLU A 1134 12.69 -25.67 -19.96
N PRO A 1135 13.12 -25.16 -21.14
CA PRO A 1135 12.67 -23.86 -21.67
C PRO A 1135 11.15 -23.72 -21.82
N TRP A 1136 10.43 -24.79 -22.16
CA TRP A 1136 8.97 -24.80 -22.35
C TRP A 1136 8.18 -24.52 -21.07
N CYS A 1137 8.80 -24.68 -19.89
CA CYS A 1137 8.13 -24.43 -18.62
C CYS A 1137 8.13 -22.94 -18.23
N MET A 1138 9.06 -22.14 -18.80
CA MET A 1138 9.23 -20.73 -18.42
C MET A 1138 7.99 -19.87 -18.67
N ALA A 1139 7.21 -20.16 -19.72
CA ALA A 1139 5.93 -19.47 -19.97
C ALA A 1139 4.90 -19.72 -18.86
N LEU A 1140 4.84 -20.95 -18.30
CA LEU A 1140 3.95 -21.29 -17.18
C LEU A 1140 4.34 -20.56 -15.89
N PHE A 1141 5.61 -20.21 -15.75
CA PHE A 1141 6.14 -19.46 -14.61
C PHE A 1141 5.98 -17.95 -14.74
N HIS A 1142 5.52 -17.40 -15.87
CA HIS A 1142 5.27 -15.96 -16.03
C HIS A 1142 4.07 -15.49 -15.18
N ASP A 1143 4.01 -14.21 -14.77
CA ASP A 1143 2.85 -13.63 -14.07
C ASP A 1143 1.59 -13.63 -14.95
N ARG A 1144 1.65 -13.00 -16.13
CA ARG A 1144 0.58 -12.86 -17.14
C ARG A 1144 0.06 -14.17 -17.74
N PHE A 1145 0.66 -15.34 -17.46
CA PHE A 1145 0.20 -16.62 -18.01
C PHE A 1145 -1.22 -17.01 -17.53
N ILE A 1146 -1.60 -16.59 -16.32
CA ILE A 1146 -2.97 -16.82 -15.83
C ILE A 1146 -4.00 -16.03 -16.63
N ASP A 1147 -3.63 -14.87 -17.17
CA ASP A 1147 -4.52 -14.01 -17.94
C ASP A 1147 -4.67 -14.49 -19.38
N LEU A 1148 -3.59 -15.00 -20.00
CA LEU A 1148 -3.69 -15.81 -21.22
C LEU A 1148 -4.65 -17.00 -21.01
N LYS A 1149 -4.54 -17.75 -19.90
CA LYS A 1149 -5.44 -18.87 -19.60
C LYS A 1149 -6.92 -18.44 -19.46
N LYS A 1150 -7.19 -17.21 -18.98
CA LYS A 1150 -8.54 -16.61 -18.97
C LYS A 1150 -8.98 -16.23 -20.39
N GLU A 1151 -8.14 -15.55 -21.16
CA GLU A 1151 -8.43 -15.09 -22.52
C GLU A 1151 -8.77 -16.25 -23.46
N LEU A 1152 -7.94 -17.31 -23.45
CA LEU A 1152 -8.16 -18.51 -24.25
C LEU A 1152 -9.48 -19.21 -23.87
N ARG A 1153 -9.84 -19.24 -22.58
CA ARG A 1153 -11.16 -19.74 -22.13
C ARG A 1153 -12.29 -18.82 -22.60
N GLN A 1154 -12.12 -17.50 -22.49
CA GLN A 1154 -13.14 -16.53 -22.91
C GLN A 1154 -13.40 -16.58 -24.42
N ILE A 1155 -12.40 -16.87 -25.25
CA ILE A 1155 -12.55 -17.09 -26.70
C ILE A 1155 -13.46 -18.31 -26.96
N LEU A 1156 -13.29 -19.41 -26.24
CA LEU A 1156 -14.09 -20.64 -26.38
C LEU A 1156 -15.56 -20.50 -25.90
N ILE A 1157 -15.80 -19.58 -24.96
CA ILE A 1157 -17.14 -19.27 -24.42
C ILE A 1157 -17.87 -18.23 -25.27
N SER A 1158 -17.20 -17.14 -25.65
CA SER A 1158 -17.85 -15.92 -26.16
C SER A 1158 -17.83 -15.75 -27.67
N LYS A 1159 -17.07 -16.57 -28.41
CA LYS A 1159 -17.11 -16.58 -29.88
C LYS A 1159 -18.06 -17.67 -30.36
N GLN A 1160 -18.87 -17.33 -31.34
CA GLN A 1160 -19.71 -18.25 -32.11
C GLN A 1160 -19.31 -18.16 -33.57
N GLU A 1161 -19.48 -19.26 -34.28
CA GLU A 1161 -19.47 -19.30 -35.74
C GLU A 1161 -20.92 -19.25 -36.22
N GLU A 1162 -21.20 -18.63 -37.37
CA GLU A 1162 -22.60 -18.51 -37.85
C GLU A 1162 -23.26 -19.91 -37.97
N ASP A 1163 -24.48 -20.01 -37.44
CA ASP A 1163 -25.28 -21.24 -37.32
C ASP A 1163 -24.62 -22.44 -36.57
N LYS A 1164 -23.64 -22.21 -35.69
CA LYS A 1164 -23.05 -23.26 -34.80
C LYS A 1164 -23.05 -22.88 -33.31
N PRO A 1165 -23.31 -23.84 -32.39
CA PRO A 1165 -23.17 -23.61 -30.94
C PRO A 1165 -21.72 -23.37 -30.49
N THR A 1166 -21.54 -22.78 -29.30
CA THR A 1166 -20.21 -22.57 -28.70
C THR A 1166 -19.56 -23.89 -28.28
N MET A 1167 -18.23 -23.88 -28.09
CA MET A 1167 -17.53 -25.07 -27.57
C MET A 1167 -18.04 -25.48 -26.18
N GLU A 1168 -18.45 -24.50 -25.35
CA GLU A 1168 -19.04 -24.76 -24.03
C GLU A 1168 -20.47 -25.32 -24.13
N GLN A 1169 -21.29 -24.84 -25.07
CA GLN A 1169 -22.61 -25.43 -25.37
C GLN A 1169 -22.46 -26.87 -25.87
N ILE A 1170 -21.54 -27.14 -26.79
CA ILE A 1170 -21.28 -28.51 -27.29
C ILE A 1170 -20.80 -29.42 -26.15
N ALA A 1171 -20.01 -28.91 -25.20
CA ALA A 1171 -19.62 -29.67 -24.00
C ALA A 1171 -20.82 -30.03 -23.12
N TYR A 1172 -21.71 -29.08 -22.80
CA TYR A 1172 -22.94 -29.37 -22.04
C TYR A 1172 -23.86 -30.34 -22.78
N GLN A 1173 -24.02 -30.23 -24.11
CA GLN A 1173 -24.84 -31.14 -24.92
C GLN A 1173 -24.24 -32.56 -25.05
N LEU A 1174 -22.96 -32.74 -24.73
CA LEU A 1174 -22.32 -34.06 -24.59
C LEU A 1174 -22.41 -34.61 -23.16
N GLU A 1175 -22.64 -33.76 -22.16
CA GLU A 1175 -22.81 -34.14 -20.74
C GLU A 1175 -24.28 -34.51 -20.44
N GLU A 1176 -25.25 -33.82 -21.05
CA GLU A 1176 -26.70 -34.12 -21.02
C GLU A 1176 -27.12 -35.23 -22.03
N GLU A 1177 -26.16 -35.92 -22.67
CA GLU A 1177 -26.36 -36.95 -23.71
C GLU A 1177 -27.23 -36.54 -24.94
N GLU A 1178 -27.48 -35.24 -25.17
CA GLU A 1178 -28.29 -34.74 -26.30
C GLU A 1178 -27.70 -35.13 -27.68
N ILE A 1179 -26.37 -35.26 -27.78
CA ILE A 1179 -25.66 -35.64 -29.00
C ILE A 1179 -25.33 -37.14 -28.96
N ASN A 1180 -26.01 -37.93 -29.80
CA ASN A 1180 -25.76 -39.38 -29.91
C ASN A 1180 -24.52 -39.66 -30.79
N MET A 1181 -23.49 -40.27 -30.22
CA MET A 1181 -22.11 -40.23 -30.72
C MET A 1181 -21.50 -41.61 -31.02
N ASN A 1182 -20.98 -41.79 -32.24
CA ASN A 1182 -20.25 -43.00 -32.67
C ASN A 1182 -18.76 -43.03 -32.25
N GLU A 1183 -18.27 -42.02 -31.53
CA GLU A 1183 -16.87 -41.86 -31.11
C GLU A 1183 -16.81 -41.25 -29.70
N LYS A 1184 -15.67 -41.38 -29.01
CA LYS A 1184 -15.51 -40.82 -27.65
C LYS A 1184 -15.67 -39.28 -27.67
N PRO A 1185 -16.44 -38.67 -26.74
CA PRO A 1185 -16.69 -37.22 -26.72
C PRO A 1185 -15.43 -36.36 -26.83
N GLN A 1186 -14.33 -36.75 -26.17
CA GLN A 1186 -13.03 -36.07 -26.27
C GLN A 1186 -12.48 -35.98 -27.71
N LYS A 1187 -12.63 -37.03 -28.52
CA LYS A 1187 -12.18 -37.03 -29.94
C LYS A 1187 -13.08 -36.17 -30.82
N TYR A 1188 -14.38 -36.16 -30.55
CA TYR A 1188 -15.32 -35.30 -31.23
C TYR A 1188 -15.06 -33.83 -30.93
N LEU A 1189 -14.92 -33.45 -29.65
CA LEU A 1189 -14.53 -32.10 -29.23
C LEU A 1189 -13.19 -31.67 -29.85
N GLN A 1190 -12.20 -32.57 -29.91
CA GLN A 1190 -10.94 -32.30 -30.60
C GLN A 1190 -11.15 -32.06 -32.11
N ARG A 1191 -11.90 -32.90 -32.83
CA ARG A 1191 -12.16 -32.68 -34.26
C ARG A 1191 -12.93 -31.38 -34.49
N VAL A 1192 -13.99 -31.12 -33.73
CA VAL A 1192 -14.78 -29.89 -33.81
C VAL A 1192 -13.90 -28.67 -33.54
N PHE A 1193 -12.97 -28.74 -32.58
CA PHE A 1193 -11.98 -27.69 -32.36
C PHE A 1193 -11.04 -27.50 -33.55
N GLU A 1194 -10.48 -28.58 -34.10
CA GLU A 1194 -9.55 -28.55 -35.24
C GLU A 1194 -10.20 -28.05 -36.54
N ASP A 1195 -11.48 -28.36 -36.77
CA ASP A 1195 -12.29 -27.95 -37.93
C ASP A 1195 -12.90 -26.54 -37.78
N SER A 1196 -12.63 -25.81 -36.69
CA SER A 1196 -13.32 -24.55 -36.34
C SER A 1196 -12.44 -23.30 -36.37
N ILE A 1197 -13.10 -22.13 -36.32
CA ILE A 1197 -12.44 -20.83 -36.12
C ILE A 1197 -11.61 -20.76 -34.82
N TYR A 1198 -11.99 -21.49 -33.76
CA TYR A 1198 -11.37 -21.38 -32.43
C TYR A 1198 -9.87 -21.64 -32.48
N LYS A 1199 -9.43 -22.66 -33.23
CA LYS A 1199 -8.00 -22.99 -33.37
C LYS A 1199 -7.16 -21.80 -33.81
N SER A 1200 -7.55 -21.13 -34.89
CA SER A 1200 -6.81 -19.96 -35.41
C SER A 1200 -6.85 -18.75 -34.47
N LEU A 1201 -7.92 -18.59 -33.68
CA LEU A 1201 -8.04 -17.53 -32.67
C LEU A 1201 -7.13 -17.80 -31.46
N LEU A 1202 -7.07 -19.05 -30.97
CA LEU A 1202 -6.19 -19.44 -29.86
C LEU A 1202 -4.72 -19.42 -30.28
N GLU A 1203 -4.38 -19.93 -31.47
CA GLU A 1203 -3.02 -19.85 -32.04
C GLU A 1203 -2.56 -18.40 -32.14
N LYS A 1204 -3.43 -17.49 -32.61
CA LYS A 1204 -3.11 -16.05 -32.65
C LYS A 1204 -2.90 -15.46 -31.26
N SER A 1205 -3.81 -15.71 -30.31
CA SER A 1205 -3.70 -15.20 -28.93
C SER A 1205 -2.39 -15.63 -28.26
N ILE A 1206 -1.99 -16.90 -28.44
CA ILE A 1206 -0.71 -17.42 -27.93
C ILE A 1206 0.50 -16.74 -28.60
N LEU A 1207 0.45 -16.48 -29.91
CA LEU A 1207 1.52 -15.77 -30.62
C LEU A 1207 1.62 -14.30 -30.23
N ASP A 1208 0.48 -13.60 -30.10
CA ASP A 1208 0.42 -12.21 -29.62
C ASP A 1208 0.98 -12.12 -28.19
N TYR A 1209 0.65 -13.08 -27.32
CA TYR A 1209 1.24 -13.21 -25.98
C TYR A 1209 2.76 -13.43 -26.02
N LEU A 1210 3.26 -14.40 -26.80
CA LEU A 1210 4.70 -14.67 -26.86
C LEU A 1210 5.49 -13.47 -27.39
N HIS A 1211 4.96 -12.79 -28.42
CA HIS A 1211 5.55 -11.56 -28.93
C HIS A 1211 5.56 -10.43 -27.88
N TYR A 1212 4.45 -10.22 -27.16
CA TYR A 1212 4.37 -9.20 -26.10
C TYR A 1212 5.31 -9.49 -24.94
N ASN A 1213 5.54 -10.76 -24.61
CA ASN A 1213 6.40 -11.21 -23.50
C ASN A 1213 7.85 -11.51 -23.93
N GLN A 1214 8.26 -11.20 -25.17
CA GLN A 1214 9.57 -11.51 -25.77
C GLN A 1214 10.79 -11.27 -24.85
N TYR A 1215 10.78 -10.20 -24.07
CA TYR A 1215 11.90 -9.81 -23.20
C TYR A 1215 12.06 -10.67 -21.94
N HIS A 1216 10.97 -11.32 -21.48
CA HIS A 1216 11.01 -12.36 -20.44
C HIS A 1216 11.12 -13.77 -21.04
N LEU A 1217 10.57 -13.99 -22.24
CA LEU A 1217 10.45 -15.31 -22.87
C LEU A 1217 11.24 -15.47 -24.20
N PRO A 1218 12.52 -15.07 -24.30
CA PRO A 1218 13.28 -15.15 -25.56
C PRO A 1218 13.63 -16.58 -26.00
N MET A 1219 13.38 -17.59 -25.15
CA MET A 1219 13.55 -19.01 -25.46
C MET A 1219 12.42 -19.63 -26.30
N TYR A 1220 11.42 -18.83 -26.72
CA TYR A 1220 10.33 -19.25 -27.60
C TYR A 1220 10.50 -18.60 -28.97
N ALA A 1221 10.46 -19.40 -30.05
CA ALA A 1221 10.46 -18.89 -31.41
C ALA A 1221 9.03 -18.62 -31.90
N TRP A 1222 8.85 -17.61 -32.75
CA TRP A 1222 7.60 -17.32 -33.46
C TRP A 1222 7.87 -17.01 -34.95
N PRO A 1223 6.83 -17.05 -35.82
CA PRO A 1223 6.98 -16.78 -37.24
C PRO A 1223 7.57 -15.39 -37.50
N GLY A 1224 8.64 -15.32 -38.30
CA GLY A 1224 9.36 -14.07 -38.62
C GLY A 1224 10.72 -13.89 -37.92
N ILE A 1225 11.13 -14.82 -37.05
CA ILE A 1225 12.51 -14.91 -36.52
C ILE A 1225 13.36 -15.99 -37.22
N ILE A 1226 12.72 -16.91 -37.95
CA ILE A 1226 13.34 -18.02 -38.71
C ILE A 1226 13.38 -17.67 -40.20
#